data_AF-A0AA35LDN1-F1
#
_entry.id   AF-A0AA35LDN1-F1
#
_cell.length_a   1.000
_cell.length_b   1.000
_cell.length_c   1.000
_cell.angle_alpha   90.00
_cell.angle_beta   90.00
_cell.angle_gamma   90.00
#
_symmetry.space_group_name_H-M   'P 1'
#
loop_
_entity.id
_entity.type
_entity.pdbx_description
1 polymer ?
#
loop_
_entity_poly.entity_id
_entity_poly.type
_entity_poly.pdbx_seq_one_letter_code
_entity_poly.pdbx_strand_id
1 'polypeptide(L)'
;MPCDPSGHWSPREAEGPPDVEQPCKASVRTWSPNSAVIKQTIPPACPEPQGCYLELEFQYPVIPESLTIWVTYVSDDWHFSEAVNDIKLLMVSGRNISLGPQNFFCDVPMTIRLDSKKVNEEVCGIQIYTLDEQLEIDAAMISSVPQSKQCANCRPIWYKVARDPPFQKGSPFIISDLSRKFMDTEIQAGILYTYWVSVISGMEESETSPPLTYVHGSGYCGDGIIQKDLGEECDDMNKVNGDGCSLFCRQELSFNCIDEPSRCYFHDGDGVCEEFEQMTSIIDCGVYTPKGFVDQWASNVSVSHHDERCPELVVIGQPAANQVCRTKANDFSDGISQHAWYPCTANNTQTVFWLKASFSQPMVAAAVIIHLVADGTEDLDQQETISVQLVDTKDQSHDLGIHGLSCRKNPLIIPVIHDLSQHFYHTQAILITFSSPFVAISGVALRSFQNFDPITVSSCQSGQTYSPAEQSCVHYSCKATDCQELEIENAVLTFSSAGRFNGAQCNVTCKTGYILQIQRDDDLAKNQVEPSVTMTCVDGKWSKQVACEPVDCGIPDQYHVYPATFNCSEGTTFGKRCSFTCKPPAQLKGNNSNLTCLEDGLWSFPEALCELMCPAPPLVPSADLQTARCREEKHKVGSFCKYKCKPGYHVPGSSRKARKRAFKIQCGQDGTWLEGACTPVTCEPPPSKFYGLYHCTNGFQFNSECRIKCEEDGTQAGRGNNVIHCRKDGTWSGSFHLCRGMQGHCSLPSQLSGGLKLQCPDGYSIGAECTILCPDHPSEPILLRANETLQDIQHWMNPPRVKNVVCTAELKWYPHPALIHCIKGCEPFMGDNYCDGNNNRAFCNYDGGDCCASTVKTKKVIPFPMSCDMQGDCACRDPSAQEHSRRELRAFSFG
;
A
#
# COMPACT_ATOMS: atom_id res chain seq x y z
N MET A 1 4.70 33.16 -17.17
CA MET A 1 3.86 33.49 -16.00
C MET A 1 3.65 32.19 -15.26
N PRO A 2 3.75 32.16 -13.93
CA PRO A 2 3.39 30.97 -13.18
C PRO A 2 1.93 30.65 -13.52
N CYS A 3 1.65 29.39 -13.83
CA CYS A 3 0.27 28.94 -13.98
C CYS A 3 -0.36 29.03 -12.59
N ASP A 4 -0.96 30.16 -12.23
CA ASP A 4 -1.78 30.27 -11.02
C ASP A 4 -3.08 29.48 -11.26
N PRO A 5 -3.31 28.33 -10.61
CA PRO A 5 -4.58 27.65 -10.70
C PRO A 5 -5.51 28.31 -9.69
N SER A 6 -6.47 29.11 -10.16
CA SER A 6 -7.67 29.37 -9.37
C SER A 6 -8.58 28.13 -9.47
N GLY A 7 -8.48 27.17 -8.55
CA GLY A 7 -9.29 25.95 -8.55
C GLY A 7 -8.68 24.79 -7.76
N HIS A 8 -9.41 23.67 -7.70
CA HIS A 8 -9.24 22.43 -6.91
C HIS A 8 -7.87 21.69 -6.93
N TRP A 9 -6.79 22.30 -7.45
CA TRP A 9 -5.47 21.70 -7.67
C TRP A 9 -4.34 22.75 -7.47
N SER A 10 -4.37 23.46 -6.35
CA SER A 10 -3.49 24.62 -6.07
C SER A 10 -2.19 24.20 -5.37
N PRO A 11 -1.06 24.92 -5.53
CA PRO A 11 0.19 24.62 -4.81
C PRO A 11 0.04 24.50 -3.29
N ARG A 12 -1.00 25.14 -2.72
CA ARG A 12 -1.33 25.08 -1.29
C ARG A 12 -1.78 23.71 -0.80
N GLU A 13 -2.20 22.84 -1.72
CA GLU A 13 -2.58 21.46 -1.37
C GLU A 13 -1.35 20.60 -1.08
N ALA A 14 -0.15 21.03 -1.47
CA ALA A 14 1.11 20.39 -1.08
C ALA A 14 1.80 21.05 0.15
N GLU A 15 1.13 22.01 0.81
CA GLU A 15 1.66 22.70 2.00
C GLU A 15 1.20 22.02 3.29
N GLY A 16 2.17 21.63 4.12
CA GLY A 16 1.91 21.04 5.44
C GLY A 16 2.40 19.59 5.55
N PRO A 17 2.03 18.89 6.63
CA PRO A 17 2.31 17.46 6.75
C PRO A 17 1.46 16.66 5.76
N PRO A 18 1.94 15.49 5.29
CA PRO A 18 1.18 14.63 4.37
C PRO A 18 -0.17 14.23 5.00
N ASP A 19 -1.27 14.43 4.27
CA ASP A 19 -2.63 14.28 4.80
C ASP A 19 -3.58 13.43 3.91
N VAL A 20 -3.02 12.75 2.91
CA VAL A 20 -3.73 11.81 2.03
C VAL A 20 -3.89 10.42 2.67
N GLU A 21 -5.13 9.93 2.70
CA GLU A 21 -5.48 8.65 3.36
C GLU A 21 -5.35 7.42 2.46
N GLN A 22 -5.37 7.57 1.13
CA GLN A 22 -5.29 6.47 0.16
C GLN A 22 -4.23 6.78 -0.90
N PRO A 23 -2.95 6.41 -0.68
CA PRO A 23 -1.93 6.47 -1.71
C PRO A 23 -2.31 5.65 -2.95
N CYS A 24 -1.75 6.01 -4.10
CA CYS A 24 -2.06 5.48 -5.43
C CYS A 24 -3.51 5.69 -5.91
N LYS A 25 -4.21 6.71 -5.40
CA LYS A 25 -5.52 7.14 -5.91
C LYS A 25 -5.62 8.65 -5.93
N ALA A 26 -6.18 9.17 -7.03
CA ALA A 26 -6.37 10.60 -7.21
C ALA A 26 -7.10 11.25 -6.02
N SER A 27 -6.51 12.31 -5.46
CA SER A 27 -6.96 12.94 -4.22
C SER A 27 -7.01 14.45 -4.30
N VAL A 28 -8.13 15.05 -3.91
CA VAL A 28 -8.35 16.52 -3.87
C VAL A 28 -7.53 17.25 -2.79
N ARG A 29 -6.62 16.55 -2.12
CA ARG A 29 -5.70 17.10 -1.11
C ARG A 29 -4.26 17.12 -1.60
N THR A 30 -4.05 17.00 -2.90
CA THR A 30 -2.72 16.93 -3.49
C THR A 30 -2.61 18.02 -4.54
N TRP A 31 -1.40 18.49 -4.76
CA TRP A 31 -1.13 19.29 -5.96
C TRP A 31 -1.05 18.37 -7.18
N SER A 32 -1.74 18.74 -8.27
CA SER A 32 -1.68 18.04 -9.56
C SER A 32 -1.54 19.02 -10.72
N PRO A 33 -0.76 18.70 -11.78
CA PRO A 33 -0.70 19.49 -12.99
C PRO A 33 -1.95 19.34 -13.90
N ASN A 34 -2.84 18.37 -13.66
CA ASN A 34 -4.03 18.16 -14.50
C ASN A 34 -5.17 19.17 -14.23
N SER A 35 -5.51 20.01 -15.21
CA SER A 35 -6.68 20.92 -15.16
C SER A 35 -7.97 20.37 -15.83
N ALA A 36 -8.00 19.12 -16.30
CA ALA A 36 -9.03 18.66 -17.23
C ALA A 36 -10.37 18.23 -16.58
N VAL A 37 -11.19 19.20 -16.16
CA VAL A 37 -12.64 18.96 -15.97
C VAL A 37 -13.46 19.40 -17.20
N ILE A 38 -12.94 20.25 -18.10
CA ILE A 38 -13.70 20.70 -19.29
C ILE A 38 -12.77 20.89 -20.51
N LYS A 39 -12.77 19.91 -21.43
CA LYS A 39 -11.96 19.86 -22.67
C LYS A 39 -12.23 20.97 -23.72
N GLN A 40 -13.02 22.00 -23.44
CA GLN A 40 -13.49 22.95 -24.46
C GLN A 40 -13.23 24.44 -24.21
N THR A 41 -12.54 24.85 -23.12
CA THR A 41 -12.42 26.29 -22.85
C THR A 41 -11.04 26.85 -22.57
N ILE A 42 -9.99 26.08 -22.23
CA ILE A 42 -8.66 26.65 -21.93
C ILE A 42 -7.54 25.62 -22.17
N PRO A 43 -6.53 25.91 -23.02
CA PRO A 43 -5.18 25.35 -22.91
C PRO A 43 -4.18 26.37 -22.30
N PRO A 44 -2.99 25.93 -21.81
CA PRO A 44 -2.29 24.75 -22.30
C PRO A 44 -1.95 23.68 -21.27
N ALA A 45 -1.87 22.45 -21.79
CA ALA A 45 -1.02 21.37 -21.31
C ALA A 45 0.39 21.87 -20.95
N CYS A 46 1.09 21.14 -20.09
CA CYS A 46 2.45 21.46 -19.67
C CYS A 46 3.34 21.77 -20.90
N PRO A 47 3.88 23.00 -21.04
CA PRO A 47 4.57 23.38 -22.26
C PRO A 47 5.94 22.70 -22.37
N GLU A 48 6.13 21.91 -23.43
CA GLU A 48 7.46 21.43 -23.80
C GLU A 48 8.36 22.58 -24.26
N PRO A 49 9.66 22.60 -23.90
CA PRO A 49 10.43 21.54 -23.24
C PRO A 49 10.53 21.68 -21.70
N GLN A 50 9.80 22.61 -21.07
CA GLN A 50 10.03 23.00 -19.66
C GLN A 50 9.17 22.25 -18.64
N GLY A 51 8.08 21.60 -19.09
CA GLY A 51 7.17 20.86 -18.23
C GLY A 51 6.37 21.75 -17.26
N CYS A 52 5.59 21.11 -16.40
CA CYS A 52 4.94 21.77 -15.26
C CYS A 52 5.90 21.78 -14.06
N TYR A 53 5.79 22.78 -13.18
CA TYR A 53 6.58 22.81 -11.96
C TYR A 53 5.78 23.24 -10.73
N LEU A 54 6.12 22.65 -9.59
CA LEU A 54 5.65 23.03 -8.26
C LEU A 54 6.80 23.70 -7.52
N GLU A 55 6.57 24.91 -6.99
CA GLU A 55 7.53 25.62 -6.13
C GLU A 55 6.99 25.65 -4.70
N LEU A 56 7.79 25.19 -3.75
CA LEU A 56 7.47 25.20 -2.32
C LEU A 56 8.54 25.97 -1.55
N GLU A 57 8.12 26.88 -0.70
CA GLU A 57 9.00 27.60 0.22
C GLU A 57 8.93 26.99 1.61
N PHE A 58 10.08 26.81 2.26
CA PHE A 58 10.13 26.34 3.64
C PHE A 58 9.96 27.51 4.60
N GLN A 59 9.28 27.25 5.72
CA GLN A 59 9.01 28.25 6.76
C GLN A 59 10.29 28.94 7.28
N TYR A 60 11.41 28.22 7.29
CA TYR A 60 12.71 28.76 7.67
C TYR A 60 13.80 28.20 6.75
N PRO A 61 14.79 29.02 6.35
CA PRO A 61 15.94 28.54 5.62
C PRO A 61 16.84 27.69 6.53
N VAL A 62 17.30 26.54 6.05
CA VAL A 62 18.09 25.59 6.83
C VAL A 62 19.22 24.96 6.01
N ILE A 63 20.32 24.58 6.68
CA ILE A 63 21.36 23.74 6.05
C ILE A 63 20.83 22.30 6.02
N PRO A 64 20.58 21.71 4.84
CA PRO A 64 19.87 20.44 4.75
C PRO A 64 20.78 19.22 4.96
N GLU A 65 20.21 18.18 5.56
CA GLU A 65 20.73 16.81 5.67
C GLU A 65 19.99 15.85 4.73
N SER A 66 18.67 16.00 4.64
CA SER A 66 17.84 15.23 3.72
C SER A 66 16.60 16.01 3.28
N LEU A 67 16.05 15.63 2.12
CA LEU A 67 14.80 16.11 1.56
C LEU A 67 13.86 14.91 1.36
N THR A 68 12.66 14.96 1.92
CA THR A 68 11.64 13.92 1.77
C THR A 68 10.43 14.47 1.01
N ILE A 69 9.89 13.73 0.04
CA ILE A 69 8.75 14.14 -0.78
C ILE A 69 7.72 13.00 -0.80
N TRP A 70 6.44 13.33 -0.58
CA TRP A 70 5.32 12.41 -0.59
C TRP A 70 4.55 12.54 -1.89
N VAL A 71 4.70 11.55 -2.77
CA VAL A 71 3.96 11.43 -4.02
C VAL A 71 2.84 10.42 -3.82
N THR A 72 1.63 10.78 -4.19
CA THR A 72 0.42 9.99 -3.91
C THR A 72 -0.19 9.37 -5.14
N TYR A 73 0.19 9.84 -6.33
CA TYR A 73 -0.24 9.25 -7.59
C TYR A 73 0.77 9.58 -8.69
N VAL A 74 1.02 8.60 -9.56
CA VAL A 74 1.81 8.71 -10.80
C VAL A 74 1.00 7.97 -11.87
N SER A 75 1.03 8.41 -13.12
CA SER A 75 0.24 7.76 -14.17
C SER A 75 0.76 6.36 -14.57
N ASP A 76 -0.18 5.46 -14.91
CA ASP A 76 0.11 4.07 -15.30
C ASP A 76 0.96 3.97 -16.60
N ASP A 77 0.97 5.00 -17.45
CA ASP A 77 1.75 5.04 -18.69
C ASP A 77 3.25 5.33 -18.45
N TRP A 78 3.63 5.76 -17.25
CA TRP A 78 4.98 6.26 -16.91
C TRP A 78 5.80 5.31 -16.02
N HIS A 79 5.36 4.05 -15.87
CA HIS A 79 6.06 3.03 -15.06
C HIS A 79 7.51 2.70 -15.50
N PHE A 80 8.02 3.31 -16.58
CA PHE A 80 9.35 3.05 -17.15
C PHE A 80 10.19 4.32 -17.44
N SER A 81 9.78 5.52 -17.00
CA SER A 81 10.61 6.73 -17.10
C SER A 81 10.33 7.76 -15.99
N GLU A 82 11.35 8.55 -15.65
CA GLU A 82 11.44 9.54 -14.57
C GLU A 82 10.19 10.46 -14.47
N ALA A 83 9.24 10.14 -13.57
CA ALA A 83 8.01 10.92 -13.37
C ALA A 83 8.28 12.38 -12.97
N VAL A 84 9.45 12.65 -12.39
CA VAL A 84 9.96 14.00 -12.08
C VAL A 84 11.31 14.17 -12.78
N ASN A 85 11.37 15.14 -13.68
CA ASN A 85 12.55 15.39 -14.52
C ASN A 85 13.69 16.11 -13.78
N ASP A 86 13.36 16.93 -12.79
CA ASP A 86 14.38 17.63 -11.98
C ASP A 86 13.79 18.16 -10.68
N ILE A 87 14.61 18.18 -9.63
CA ILE A 87 14.32 18.86 -8.37
C ILE A 87 15.42 19.88 -8.12
N LYS A 88 15.07 21.16 -7.99
CA LYS A 88 16.01 22.23 -7.69
C LYS A 88 15.87 22.70 -6.25
N LEU A 89 16.98 22.70 -5.52
CA LEU A 89 17.08 23.37 -4.23
C LEU A 89 17.27 24.87 -4.45
N LEU A 90 16.40 25.68 -3.85
CA LEU A 90 16.48 27.14 -3.86
C LEU A 90 17.30 27.63 -2.67
N MET A 91 18.46 28.22 -2.93
CA MET A 91 19.33 28.76 -1.88
C MET A 91 18.99 30.21 -1.55
N VAL A 92 19.29 30.64 -0.32
CA VAL A 92 19.12 32.04 0.11
C VAL A 92 19.94 33.03 -0.75
N SER A 93 21.08 32.61 -1.32
CA SER A 93 21.86 33.41 -2.26
C SER A 93 21.23 33.60 -3.65
N GLY A 94 20.11 32.93 -3.93
CA GLY A 94 19.47 32.90 -5.26
C GLY A 94 20.15 31.95 -6.26
N ARG A 95 21.03 31.07 -5.78
CA ARG A 95 21.58 29.95 -6.57
C ARG A 95 20.64 28.75 -6.48
N ASN A 96 20.50 28.02 -7.58
CA ASN A 96 19.70 26.79 -7.62
C ASN A 96 20.62 25.58 -7.84
N ILE A 97 20.48 24.54 -7.03
CA ILE A 97 21.19 23.27 -7.21
C ILE A 97 20.20 22.23 -7.72
N SER A 98 20.41 21.72 -8.93
CA SER A 98 19.65 20.60 -9.48
C SER A 98 20.12 19.29 -8.85
N LEU A 99 19.15 18.48 -8.42
CA LEU A 99 19.33 17.13 -7.90
C LEU A 99 19.18 16.07 -9.00
N GLY A 100 18.84 16.50 -10.22
CA GLY A 100 18.55 15.61 -11.34
C GLY A 100 17.17 14.97 -11.23
N PRO A 101 16.83 14.12 -12.20
CA PRO A 101 15.56 13.41 -12.23
C PRO A 101 15.46 12.38 -11.10
N GLN A 102 14.23 12.06 -10.72
CA GLN A 102 13.94 11.15 -9.61
C GLN A 102 12.75 10.24 -9.97
N ASN A 103 12.85 8.97 -9.57
CA ASN A 103 11.76 8.01 -9.68
C ASN A 103 10.88 8.06 -8.43
N PHE A 104 9.57 8.00 -8.64
CA PHE A 104 8.57 8.09 -7.58
C PHE A 104 7.59 6.94 -7.67
N PHE A 105 7.20 6.44 -6.49
CA PHE A 105 6.18 5.41 -6.33
C PHE A 105 5.05 5.99 -5.48
N CYS A 106 3.80 5.72 -5.87
CA CYS A 106 2.62 6.38 -5.33
C CYS A 106 2.23 6.00 -3.89
N ASP A 107 3.00 5.12 -3.25
CA ASP A 107 2.84 4.60 -1.89
C ASP A 107 4.08 4.71 -0.99
N VAL A 108 5.20 5.25 -1.50
CA VAL A 108 6.47 5.36 -0.75
C VAL A 108 6.99 6.80 -0.73
N PRO A 109 7.25 7.40 0.44
CA PRO A 109 7.89 8.72 0.50
C PRO A 109 9.36 8.64 0.12
N MET A 110 9.75 9.38 -0.91
CA MET A 110 11.13 9.41 -1.39
C MET A 110 11.98 10.31 -0.49
N THR A 111 13.07 9.79 0.08
CA THR A 111 14.02 10.57 0.90
C THR A 111 15.40 10.65 0.25
N ILE A 112 15.78 11.85 -0.17
CA ILE A 112 17.07 12.15 -0.79
C ILE A 112 18.03 12.63 0.31
N ARG A 113 19.16 11.94 0.48
CA ARG A 113 20.25 12.44 1.34
C ARG A 113 21.04 13.53 0.62
N LEU A 114 21.19 14.67 1.28
CA LEU A 114 21.87 15.84 0.73
C LEU A 114 23.27 15.92 1.34
N ASP A 115 24.29 15.95 0.48
CA ASP A 115 25.67 16.11 0.93
C ASP A 115 25.87 17.54 1.46
N SER A 116 25.82 17.66 2.79
CA SER A 116 25.99 18.93 3.51
C SER A 116 27.28 19.67 3.14
N LYS A 117 28.33 18.97 2.65
CA LYS A 117 29.57 19.60 2.18
C LYS A 117 29.45 20.20 0.78
N LYS A 118 28.57 19.64 -0.06
CA LYS A 118 28.30 20.17 -1.42
C LYS A 118 27.29 21.31 -1.39
N VAL A 119 26.27 21.22 -0.54
CA VAL A 119 25.23 22.24 -0.40
C VAL A 119 25.76 23.45 0.37
N ASN A 120 26.39 23.25 1.53
CA ASN A 120 27.10 24.24 2.37
C ASN A 120 26.44 25.63 2.55
N GLU A 121 25.13 25.73 2.30
CA GLU A 121 24.34 26.95 2.33
C GLU A 121 22.93 26.61 2.83
N GLU A 122 22.20 27.61 3.32
CA GLU A 122 20.81 27.46 3.72
C GLU A 122 19.90 27.38 2.48
N VAL A 123 19.08 26.34 2.43
CA VAL A 123 18.01 26.15 1.44
C VAL A 123 16.75 26.82 1.97
N CYS A 124 16.12 27.69 1.17
CA CYS A 124 14.86 28.35 1.50
C CYS A 124 13.63 27.73 0.84
N GLY A 125 13.80 26.89 -0.19
CA GLY A 125 12.69 26.23 -0.88
C GLY A 125 13.14 25.19 -1.89
N ILE A 126 12.19 24.60 -2.59
CA ILE A 126 12.43 23.65 -3.68
C ILE A 126 11.54 23.95 -4.88
N GLN A 127 12.01 23.56 -6.07
CA GLN A 127 11.19 23.48 -7.28
C GLN A 127 11.22 22.05 -7.81
N ILE A 128 10.06 21.46 -8.07
CA ILE A 128 9.90 20.12 -8.61
C ILE A 128 9.35 20.25 -10.03
N TYR A 129 10.06 19.70 -11.03
CA TYR A 129 9.66 19.73 -12.44
C TYR A 129 9.15 18.37 -12.90
N THR A 130 8.02 18.34 -13.59
CA THR A 130 7.41 17.11 -14.11
C THR A 130 6.83 17.32 -15.52
N LEU A 131 6.84 16.25 -16.31
CA LEU A 131 6.12 16.15 -17.59
C LEU A 131 4.88 15.24 -17.47
N ASP A 132 4.73 14.53 -16.34
CA ASP A 132 3.54 13.74 -16.07
C ASP A 132 2.39 14.68 -15.69
N GLU A 133 1.38 14.74 -16.55
CA GLU A 133 0.19 15.56 -16.34
C GLU A 133 -0.67 15.07 -15.17
N GLN A 134 -0.50 13.84 -14.69
CA GLN A 134 -1.27 13.26 -13.59
C GLN A 134 -0.50 13.15 -12.27
N LEU A 135 0.77 13.57 -12.19
CA LEU A 135 1.55 13.49 -10.95
C LEU A 135 0.82 14.18 -9.79
N GLU A 136 0.68 13.52 -8.65
CA GLU A 136 0.08 14.10 -7.45
C GLU A 136 1.10 14.16 -6.29
N ILE A 137 1.33 15.36 -5.76
CA ILE A 137 2.26 15.62 -4.64
C ILE A 137 1.48 16.13 -3.42
N ASP A 138 1.65 15.47 -2.28
CA ASP A 138 0.96 15.77 -1.00
C ASP A 138 1.81 16.64 -0.07
N ALA A 139 3.12 16.37 0.04
CA ALA A 139 3.98 17.13 0.94
C ALA A 139 5.46 17.07 0.54
N ALA A 140 6.24 18.03 1.03
CA ALA A 140 7.71 18.00 1.02
C ALA A 140 8.28 18.50 2.36
N MET A 141 9.31 17.82 2.87
CA MET A 141 9.96 18.12 4.15
C MET A 141 11.47 18.16 3.99
N ILE A 142 12.11 19.19 4.54
CA ILE A 142 13.57 19.31 4.60
C ILE A 142 14.05 19.14 6.04
N SER A 143 15.00 18.22 6.25
CA SER A 143 15.61 17.97 7.56
C SER A 143 16.96 18.69 7.62
N SER A 144 17.25 19.36 8.74
CA SER A 144 18.49 20.14 8.92
C SER A 144 19.52 19.43 9.77
N VAL A 145 20.81 19.70 9.49
CA VAL A 145 21.90 19.25 10.36
C VAL A 145 21.79 19.87 11.77
N PRO A 146 22.18 19.14 12.84
CA PRO A 146 22.10 19.62 14.23
C PRO A 146 22.88 20.92 14.52
N GLN A 147 23.81 21.31 13.64
CA GLN A 147 24.69 22.46 13.79
C GLN A 147 24.10 23.77 13.22
N SER A 148 22.89 23.71 12.67
CA SER A 148 22.15 24.88 12.16
C SER A 148 21.80 25.87 13.30
N LYS A 149 21.82 27.18 13.03
CA LYS A 149 21.55 28.23 14.04
C LYS A 149 20.15 28.11 14.64
N GLN A 150 19.19 27.63 13.84
CA GLN A 150 17.79 27.40 14.18
C GLN A 150 17.66 26.17 15.11
N CYS A 151 18.62 25.25 15.07
CA CYS A 151 18.66 24.05 15.91
C CYS A 151 19.46 24.26 17.21
N ALA A 152 20.12 25.41 17.39
CA ALA A 152 20.98 25.69 18.55
C ALA A 152 20.22 25.69 19.90
N ASN A 153 18.90 25.92 19.87
CA ASN A 153 18.00 25.87 21.04
C ASN A 153 17.18 24.57 21.13
N CYS A 154 17.36 23.64 20.19
CA CYS A 154 16.62 22.38 20.21
C CYS A 154 17.08 21.54 21.40
N ARG A 155 16.11 21.05 22.18
CA ARG A 155 16.41 20.12 23.27
C ARG A 155 16.74 18.76 22.67
N PRO A 156 17.84 18.12 23.09
CA PRO A 156 18.16 16.78 22.62
C PRO A 156 17.06 15.83 23.06
N ILE A 157 16.64 15.02 22.11
CA ILE A 157 15.65 13.99 22.30
C ILE A 157 16.35 12.76 22.86
N TRP A 158 15.84 12.19 23.94
CA TRP A 158 16.29 10.91 24.50
C TRP A 158 15.32 9.81 24.09
N TYR A 159 15.78 8.58 24.09
CA TYR A 159 14.92 7.43 23.77
C TYR A 159 14.87 6.51 24.98
N LYS A 160 13.70 5.99 25.31
CA LYS A 160 13.49 5.07 26.40
C LYS A 160 13.05 3.73 25.83
N VAL A 161 13.81 2.69 26.15
CA VAL A 161 13.58 1.32 25.70
C VAL A 161 12.97 0.54 26.84
N ALA A 162 11.78 -0.01 26.62
CA ALA A 162 11.12 -0.97 27.49
C ALA A 162 11.18 -2.37 26.86
N ARG A 163 11.23 -3.41 27.69
CA ARG A 163 11.33 -4.82 27.27
C ARG A 163 10.48 -5.72 28.14
N ASP A 164 9.91 -6.77 27.54
CA ASP A 164 9.30 -7.91 28.22
C ASP A 164 9.94 -9.22 27.71
N PRO A 165 10.51 -10.10 28.56
CA PRO A 165 10.67 -9.96 30.02
C PRO A 165 11.51 -8.73 30.42
N PRO A 166 11.25 -8.10 31.58
CA PRO A 166 11.91 -6.86 31.98
C PRO A 166 13.43 -7.01 32.14
N PHE A 167 14.15 -5.91 32.01
CA PHE A 167 15.58 -5.84 32.35
C PHE A 167 15.80 -6.28 33.80
N GLN A 168 16.98 -6.81 34.14
CA GLN A 168 17.26 -7.37 35.48
C GLN A 168 17.00 -6.39 36.63
N LYS A 169 17.11 -5.07 36.37
CA LYS A 169 16.84 -4.01 37.35
C LYS A 169 15.37 -3.54 37.39
N GLY A 170 14.50 -4.11 36.55
CA GLY A 170 13.07 -3.77 36.47
C GLY A 170 12.75 -2.38 35.92
N SER A 171 13.76 -1.60 35.50
CA SER A 171 13.60 -0.25 34.97
C SER A 171 13.89 -0.19 33.46
N PRO A 172 13.12 0.58 32.67
CA PRO A 172 13.40 0.83 31.25
C PRO A 172 14.73 1.56 31.05
N PHE A 173 15.43 1.28 29.95
CA PHE A 173 16.74 1.84 29.64
C PHE A 173 16.60 3.19 28.92
N ILE A 174 17.41 4.20 29.27
CA ILE A 174 17.36 5.53 28.63
C ILE A 174 18.63 5.73 27.78
N ILE A 175 18.45 5.94 26.48
CA ILE A 175 19.47 6.36 25.52
C ILE A 175 19.52 7.89 25.53
N SER A 176 20.54 8.43 26.19
CA SER A 176 20.75 9.88 26.30
C SER A 176 21.76 10.44 25.30
N ASP A 177 22.38 9.59 24.48
CA ASP A 177 23.37 9.99 23.49
C ASP A 177 22.75 10.20 22.09
N LEU A 178 23.51 10.85 21.20
CA LEU A 178 23.10 11.13 19.83
C LEU A 178 23.20 9.91 18.90
N SER A 179 23.67 8.76 19.40
CA SER A 179 23.83 7.56 18.56
C SER A 179 22.47 6.96 18.20
N ARG A 180 21.45 7.17 19.05
CA ARG A 180 20.11 6.57 18.94
C ARG A 180 20.15 5.04 18.84
N LYS A 181 21.25 4.42 19.31
CA LYS A 181 21.46 2.97 19.29
C LYS A 181 21.39 2.42 20.71
N PHE A 182 20.73 1.28 20.87
CA PHE A 182 20.70 0.52 22.12
C PHE A 182 21.08 -0.93 21.82
N MET A 183 21.98 -1.47 22.64
CA MET A 183 22.44 -2.85 22.53
C MET A 183 22.05 -3.60 23.81
N ASP A 184 21.16 -4.58 23.68
CA ASP A 184 20.75 -5.41 24.80
C ASP A 184 21.77 -6.52 25.05
N THR A 185 22.35 -6.54 26.25
CA THR A 185 23.35 -7.53 26.67
C THR A 185 22.79 -8.57 27.64
N GLU A 186 21.51 -8.46 28.02
CA GLU A 186 20.85 -9.33 29.01
C GLU A 186 19.97 -10.41 28.34
N ILE A 187 20.14 -10.64 27.03
CA ILE A 187 19.38 -11.59 26.23
C ILE A 187 19.90 -13.03 26.39
N GLN A 188 18.97 -13.99 26.32
CA GLN A 188 19.26 -15.43 26.38
C GLN A 188 18.70 -16.12 25.13
N ALA A 189 19.42 -17.13 24.63
CA ALA A 189 19.02 -17.90 23.45
C ALA A 189 17.68 -18.63 23.68
N GLY A 190 16.77 -18.52 22.70
CA GLY A 190 15.48 -19.21 22.71
C GLY A 190 14.37 -18.55 23.54
N ILE A 191 14.60 -17.38 24.13
CA ILE A 191 13.57 -16.58 24.80
C ILE A 191 13.05 -15.51 23.84
N LEU A 192 11.72 -15.36 23.78
CA LEU A 192 11.05 -14.29 23.05
C LEU A 192 11.05 -13.02 23.88
N TYR A 193 11.70 -11.99 23.37
CA TYR A 193 11.69 -10.65 23.93
C TYR A 193 10.79 -9.74 23.09
N THR A 194 10.03 -8.89 23.75
CA THR A 194 9.26 -7.82 23.09
C THR A 194 9.79 -6.48 23.56
N TYR A 195 10.15 -5.59 22.63
CA TYR A 195 10.69 -4.27 22.88
C TYR A 195 9.73 -3.17 22.46
N TRP A 196 9.78 -2.06 23.18
CA TRP A 196 9.08 -0.83 22.85
C TRP A 196 10.04 0.35 23.03
N VAL A 197 9.96 1.32 22.13
CA VAL A 197 10.72 2.57 22.23
C VAL A 197 9.75 3.72 22.41
N SER A 198 9.99 4.57 23.41
CA SER A 198 9.35 5.86 23.57
C SER A 198 10.41 6.97 23.51
N VAL A 199 9.98 8.17 23.18
CA VAL A 199 10.83 9.32 22.93
C VAL A 199 10.63 10.33 24.03
N ILE A 200 11.69 10.72 24.74
CA ILE A 200 11.66 11.71 25.82
C ILE A 200 12.23 13.02 25.30
N SER A 201 11.44 14.09 25.33
CA SER A 201 11.88 15.45 25.03
C SER A 201 11.60 16.34 26.25
N GLY A 202 12.65 16.69 27.00
CA GLY A 202 12.48 17.45 28.24
C GLY A 202 11.82 16.64 29.36
N MET A 203 10.55 16.95 29.70
CA MET A 203 9.76 16.24 30.72
C MET A 203 8.65 15.36 30.13
N GLU A 204 8.49 15.35 28.81
CA GLU A 204 7.42 14.65 28.10
C GLU A 204 7.96 13.38 27.45
N GLU A 205 7.17 12.30 27.47
CA GLU A 205 7.48 11.01 26.87
C GLU A 205 6.41 10.67 25.82
N SER A 206 6.81 10.23 24.63
CA SER A 206 5.89 9.87 23.55
C SER A 206 5.14 8.56 23.83
N GLU A 207 4.08 8.31 23.05
CA GLU A 207 3.52 6.96 22.93
C GLU A 207 4.62 5.97 22.49
N THR A 208 4.50 4.73 22.97
CA THR A 208 5.44 3.66 22.65
C THR A 208 5.28 3.23 21.19
N SER A 209 6.40 2.95 20.53
CA SER A 209 6.42 2.33 19.20
C SER A 209 5.59 1.04 19.18
N PRO A 210 5.16 0.57 17.99
CA PRO A 210 4.71 -0.80 17.83
C PRO A 210 5.70 -1.80 18.44
N PRO A 211 5.22 -2.93 19.00
CA PRO A 211 6.07 -3.92 19.64
C PRO A 211 7.03 -4.57 18.64
N LEU A 212 8.31 -4.59 18.98
CA LEU A 212 9.34 -5.34 18.27
C LEU A 212 9.56 -6.68 18.97
N THR A 213 9.23 -7.80 18.31
CA THR A 213 9.53 -9.14 18.83
C THR A 213 10.86 -9.66 18.30
N TYR A 214 11.71 -10.14 19.21
CA TYR A 214 13.05 -10.66 18.90
C TYR A 214 13.36 -11.92 19.71
N VAL A 215 13.94 -12.93 19.06
CA VAL A 215 14.47 -14.12 19.71
C VAL A 215 15.98 -14.16 19.44
N HIS A 216 16.80 -14.25 20.49
CA HIS A 216 18.24 -14.23 20.29
C HIS A 216 18.71 -15.43 19.46
N GLY A 217 19.33 -15.15 18.31
CA GLY A 217 19.76 -16.12 17.30
C GLY A 217 18.82 -16.30 16.11
N SER A 218 17.67 -15.62 16.06
CA SER A 218 16.85 -15.52 14.84
C SER A 218 17.33 -14.34 13.99
N GLY A 219 17.30 -14.50 12.67
CA GLY A 219 17.60 -13.39 11.76
C GLY A 219 16.53 -12.30 11.87
N TYR A 220 16.92 -11.04 11.72
CA TYR A 220 15.99 -9.93 11.82
C TYR A 220 16.24 -8.91 10.71
N CYS A 221 15.30 -8.90 9.77
CA CYS A 221 15.32 -7.92 8.70
C CYS A 221 15.08 -6.49 9.22
N GLY A 222 15.92 -5.55 8.82
CA GLY A 222 15.86 -4.14 9.16
C GLY A 222 16.77 -3.74 10.33
N ASP A 223 17.73 -4.58 10.73
CA ASP A 223 18.76 -4.21 11.71
C ASP A 223 20.06 -3.67 11.09
N GLY A 224 20.17 -3.73 9.77
CA GLY A 224 21.31 -3.28 8.97
C GLY A 224 22.47 -4.26 8.91
N ILE A 225 22.30 -5.52 9.33
CA ILE A 225 23.34 -6.55 9.34
C ILE A 225 22.89 -7.71 8.45
N ILE A 226 23.64 -8.04 7.39
CA ILE A 226 23.22 -9.06 6.44
C ILE A 226 23.55 -10.45 6.97
N GLN A 227 22.54 -11.18 7.45
CA GLN A 227 22.71 -12.50 8.05
C GLN A 227 22.52 -13.61 7.01
N LYS A 228 23.50 -13.75 6.09
CA LYS A 228 23.44 -14.70 4.96
C LYS A 228 23.12 -16.15 5.35
N ASP A 229 23.66 -16.61 6.50
CA ASP A 229 23.43 -17.96 7.01
C ASP A 229 21.96 -18.21 7.43
N LEU A 230 21.18 -17.13 7.61
CA LEU A 230 19.75 -17.14 7.97
C LEU A 230 18.84 -16.73 6.80
N GLY A 231 19.41 -16.54 5.60
CA GLY A 231 18.68 -16.30 4.35
C GLY A 231 18.45 -14.84 3.98
N GLU A 232 19.15 -13.90 4.62
CA GLU A 232 19.14 -12.48 4.24
C GLU A 232 20.15 -12.22 3.10
N GLU A 233 19.69 -11.53 2.07
CA GLU A 233 20.48 -11.11 0.89
C GLU A 233 20.87 -9.63 0.98
N CYS A 234 20.04 -8.81 1.63
CA CYS A 234 20.22 -7.39 1.89
C CYS A 234 19.62 -7.05 3.26
N ASP A 235 20.02 -5.93 3.87
CA ASP A 235 19.32 -5.32 5.01
C ASP A 235 19.56 -3.80 5.02
N ASP A 236 18.56 -3.05 4.61
CA ASP A 236 18.62 -1.60 4.45
C ASP A 236 18.07 -0.81 5.66
N MET A 237 18.08 -1.46 6.83
CA MET A 237 17.64 -0.90 8.11
C MET A 237 16.14 -0.62 8.21
N ASN A 238 15.33 -1.17 7.31
CA ASN A 238 13.89 -1.03 7.35
C ASN A 238 13.15 -2.33 6.92
N LYS A 239 11.82 -2.28 6.76
CA LYS A 239 10.97 -3.43 6.33
C LYS A 239 9.95 -3.01 5.26
N VAL A 240 10.28 -1.98 4.51
CA VAL A 240 9.50 -1.46 3.39
C VAL A 240 9.80 -2.35 2.18
N ASN A 241 8.87 -2.41 1.24
CA ASN A 241 9.13 -3.05 -0.07
C ASN A 241 9.21 -1.93 -1.11
N GLY A 242 9.88 -2.17 -2.22
CA GLY A 242 10.00 -1.24 -3.34
C GLY A 242 11.14 -0.24 -3.23
N ASP A 243 11.96 -0.31 -2.17
CA ASP A 243 13.21 0.45 -2.00
C ASP A 243 14.46 -0.39 -2.31
N GLY A 244 14.27 -1.64 -2.75
CA GLY A 244 15.31 -2.55 -3.21
C GLY A 244 15.68 -3.64 -2.22
N CYS A 245 15.29 -3.50 -0.95
CA CYS A 245 15.41 -4.57 0.04
C CYS A 245 14.05 -4.88 0.66
N SER A 246 13.48 -6.02 0.30
CA SER A 246 12.13 -6.38 0.73
C SER A 246 12.00 -6.52 2.25
N LEU A 247 10.77 -6.54 2.75
CA LEU A 247 10.43 -6.77 4.16
C LEU A 247 10.98 -8.08 4.77
N PHE A 248 11.42 -9.00 3.91
CA PHE A 248 12.04 -10.28 4.25
C PHE A 248 13.56 -10.30 4.03
N CYS A 249 14.17 -9.14 3.79
CA CYS A 249 15.59 -8.96 3.55
C CYS A 249 16.11 -9.76 2.35
N ARG A 250 15.26 -9.83 1.33
CA ARG A 250 15.62 -10.31 0.00
C ARG A 250 15.76 -9.15 -0.96
N GLN A 251 16.75 -9.23 -1.81
CA GLN A 251 17.01 -8.22 -2.82
C GLN A 251 15.85 -8.22 -3.83
N GLU A 252 15.28 -7.05 -4.08
CA GLU A 252 14.14 -6.92 -4.99
C GLU A 252 14.61 -6.92 -6.45
N LEU A 253 13.72 -7.35 -7.35
CA LEU A 253 14.05 -7.47 -8.78
C LEU A 253 14.40 -6.09 -9.36
N SER A 254 15.44 -6.02 -10.20
CA SER A 254 15.96 -4.78 -10.82
C SER A 254 16.59 -3.77 -9.84
N PHE A 255 16.77 -4.15 -8.57
CA PHE A 255 17.57 -3.41 -7.60
C PHE A 255 18.90 -4.10 -7.34
N ASN A 256 19.96 -3.31 -7.17
CA ASN A 256 21.25 -3.77 -6.69
C ASN A 256 21.53 -3.20 -5.31
N CYS A 257 21.75 -4.07 -4.33
CA CYS A 257 22.04 -3.67 -2.95
C CYS A 257 23.52 -3.89 -2.65
N ILE A 258 24.21 -2.81 -2.29
CA ILE A 258 25.63 -2.82 -1.92
C ILE A 258 25.82 -2.37 -0.48
N ASP A 259 26.97 -2.68 0.11
CA ASP A 259 27.34 -2.35 1.50
C ASP A 259 26.52 -3.07 2.60
N GLU A 260 26.98 -2.92 3.85
CA GLU A 260 26.28 -3.33 5.08
C GLU A 260 26.32 -2.13 6.06
N PRO A 261 25.18 -1.49 6.37
CA PRO A 261 23.81 -1.76 5.91
C PRO A 261 23.63 -1.56 4.39
N SER A 262 22.71 -2.33 3.81
CA SER A 262 22.45 -2.32 2.37
C SER A 262 21.97 -0.97 1.89
N ARG A 263 22.57 -0.53 0.79
CA ARG A 263 22.18 0.64 0.00
C ARG A 263 21.75 0.11 -1.35
N CYS A 264 20.44 0.13 -1.57
CA CYS A 264 19.85 -0.38 -2.80
C CYS A 264 19.63 0.76 -3.79
N TYR A 265 19.94 0.49 -5.05
CA TYR A 265 19.67 1.38 -6.17
C TYR A 265 19.08 0.57 -7.32
N PHE A 266 18.25 1.20 -8.13
CA PHE A 266 17.70 0.59 -9.33
C PHE A 266 18.80 0.56 -10.40
N HIS A 267 19.12 -0.61 -10.94
CA HIS A 267 20.25 -0.78 -11.87
C HIS A 267 19.80 -0.79 -13.34
N ASP A 268 18.70 -1.48 -13.65
CA ASP A 268 18.21 -1.67 -15.03
C ASP A 268 17.59 -0.39 -15.63
N GLY A 269 18.39 0.44 -16.30
CA GLY A 269 18.00 1.69 -16.95
C GLY A 269 18.64 2.95 -16.35
N ASP A 270 19.64 2.81 -15.48
CA ASP A 270 20.32 3.94 -14.82
C ASP A 270 21.42 4.61 -15.67
N GLY A 271 21.70 4.07 -16.86
CA GLY A 271 22.69 4.57 -17.81
C GLY A 271 24.14 4.17 -17.49
N VAL A 272 24.38 3.29 -16.52
CA VAL A 272 25.70 2.80 -16.12
C VAL A 272 25.76 1.28 -16.30
N CYS A 273 26.47 0.81 -17.33
CA CYS A 273 26.65 -0.63 -17.52
C CYS A 273 27.57 -1.26 -16.47
N GLU A 274 27.00 -2.05 -15.57
CA GLU A 274 27.74 -2.72 -14.50
C GLU A 274 28.11 -4.16 -14.88
N GLU A 275 29.13 -4.75 -14.23
CA GLU A 275 29.63 -6.08 -14.64
C GLU A 275 28.57 -7.19 -14.54
N PHE A 276 27.67 -7.11 -13.56
CA PHE A 276 26.59 -8.10 -13.40
C PHE A 276 25.45 -7.87 -14.38
N GLU A 277 25.29 -6.65 -14.90
CA GLU A 277 24.26 -6.27 -15.86
C GLU A 277 24.61 -6.61 -17.29
N GLN A 278 25.89 -6.85 -17.59
CA GLN A 278 26.37 -7.11 -18.95
C GLN A 278 25.56 -8.16 -19.70
N MET A 279 24.98 -9.14 -19.01
CA MET A 279 24.18 -10.22 -19.63
C MET A 279 22.67 -10.04 -19.49
N THR A 280 22.21 -9.07 -18.70
CA THR A 280 20.80 -8.94 -18.28
C THR A 280 20.17 -7.60 -18.68
N SER A 281 20.89 -6.47 -18.61
CA SER A 281 20.40 -5.15 -19.04
C SER A 281 20.82 -4.88 -20.48
N ILE A 282 19.84 -4.79 -21.39
CA ILE A 282 20.07 -4.30 -22.76
C ILE A 282 20.08 -2.76 -22.78
N ILE A 283 19.45 -2.12 -21.80
CA ILE A 283 19.22 -0.68 -21.75
C ILE A 283 20.52 0.05 -21.37
N ASP A 284 21.32 -0.48 -20.44
CA ASP A 284 22.55 0.18 -19.97
C ASP A 284 23.80 -0.37 -20.67
N CYS A 285 23.85 -1.71 -20.83
CA CYS A 285 25.00 -2.40 -21.40
C CYS A 285 24.92 -2.66 -22.91
N GLY A 286 23.74 -2.46 -23.52
CA GLY A 286 23.49 -2.89 -24.88
C GLY A 286 23.42 -4.41 -25.04
N VAL A 287 23.40 -4.89 -26.28
CA VAL A 287 23.32 -6.33 -26.55
C VAL A 287 24.62 -7.03 -26.12
N TYR A 288 24.53 -7.94 -25.14
CA TYR A 288 25.67 -8.71 -24.64
C TYR A 288 26.40 -9.48 -25.75
N THR A 289 27.70 -9.22 -25.92
CA THR A 289 28.60 -10.01 -26.78
C THR A 289 29.39 -11.01 -25.92
N PRO A 290 29.18 -12.34 -26.09
CA PRO A 290 29.91 -13.35 -25.32
C PRO A 290 31.42 -13.30 -25.56
N LYS A 291 32.22 -13.63 -24.53
CA LYS A 291 33.69 -13.72 -24.63
C LYS A 291 34.10 -14.65 -25.78
N GLY A 292 34.99 -14.17 -26.65
CA GLY A 292 35.45 -14.89 -27.85
C GLY A 292 34.64 -14.60 -29.12
N PHE A 293 33.59 -13.78 -29.03
CA PHE A 293 32.83 -13.26 -30.16
C PHE A 293 33.03 -11.74 -30.31
N VAL A 294 32.77 -11.25 -31.52
CA VAL A 294 32.74 -9.84 -31.88
C VAL A 294 31.44 -9.60 -32.65
N ASP A 295 30.72 -8.57 -32.24
CA ASP A 295 29.53 -8.09 -32.93
C ASP A 295 29.90 -6.87 -33.79
N GLN A 296 29.50 -6.91 -35.06
CA GLN A 296 29.67 -5.81 -35.98
C GLN A 296 28.29 -5.28 -36.39
N TRP A 297 28.01 -4.03 -36.07
CA TRP A 297 26.78 -3.35 -36.49
C TRP A 297 26.85 -2.96 -37.96
N ALA A 298 25.67 -2.84 -38.60
CA ALA A 298 25.54 -2.42 -39.98
C ALA A 298 26.22 -1.06 -40.21
N SER A 299 27.10 -0.99 -41.21
CA SER A 299 27.79 0.25 -41.60
C SER A 299 27.10 1.00 -42.73
N ASN A 300 26.22 0.30 -43.47
CA ASN A 300 25.45 0.86 -44.57
C ASN A 300 24.15 0.07 -44.71
N VAL A 301 23.05 0.73 -45.08
CA VAL A 301 21.73 0.10 -45.18
C VAL A 301 21.07 0.56 -46.48
N SER A 302 20.42 -0.37 -47.17
CA SER A 302 19.57 -0.10 -48.33
C SER A 302 18.20 -0.70 -48.11
N VAL A 303 17.15 0.03 -48.44
CA VAL A 303 15.77 -0.34 -48.11
C VAL A 303 14.88 -0.32 -49.35
N SER A 304 13.73 -0.99 -49.25
CA SER A 304 12.73 -1.01 -50.32
C SER A 304 12.05 0.34 -50.54
N HIS A 305 11.96 1.18 -49.50
CA HIS A 305 11.31 2.49 -49.52
C HIS A 305 12.17 3.52 -48.77
N HIS A 306 12.66 4.52 -49.52
CA HIS A 306 13.44 5.63 -48.99
C HIS A 306 12.55 6.88 -48.90
N ASP A 307 12.45 7.49 -47.71
CA ASP A 307 11.71 8.73 -47.46
C ASP A 307 12.44 9.60 -46.43
N GLU A 308 12.45 10.93 -46.61
CA GLU A 308 13.11 11.86 -45.69
C GLU A 308 12.49 11.85 -44.28
N ARG A 309 11.22 11.43 -44.13
CA ARG A 309 10.56 11.33 -42.82
C ARG A 309 11.00 10.12 -42.01
N CYS A 310 11.50 9.08 -42.67
CA CYS A 310 11.88 7.79 -42.09
C CYS A 310 13.18 7.30 -42.75
N PRO A 311 14.31 7.96 -42.44
CA PRO A 311 15.57 7.68 -43.11
C PRO A 311 16.11 6.29 -42.73
N GLU A 312 16.62 5.55 -43.69
CA GLU A 312 17.23 4.22 -43.46
C GLU A 312 18.55 4.29 -42.68
N LEU A 313 19.19 5.46 -42.67
CA LEU A 313 20.44 5.72 -41.94
C LEU A 313 20.31 5.47 -40.43
N VAL A 314 19.10 5.48 -39.89
CA VAL A 314 18.81 5.26 -38.47
C VAL A 314 19.16 3.84 -38.01
N VAL A 315 19.23 2.88 -38.96
CA VAL A 315 19.59 1.47 -38.68
C VAL A 315 21.11 1.25 -38.68
N ILE A 316 21.91 2.27 -39.02
CA ILE A 316 23.38 2.21 -39.02
C ILE A 316 23.90 2.39 -37.59
N GLY A 317 24.81 1.50 -37.19
CA GLY A 317 25.40 1.53 -35.85
C GLY A 317 24.55 0.80 -34.81
N GLN A 318 24.84 1.07 -33.54
CA GLN A 318 24.15 0.43 -32.42
C GLN A 318 22.77 1.07 -32.23
N PRO A 319 21.70 0.27 -31.98
CA PRO A 319 20.37 0.79 -31.74
C PRO A 319 20.34 1.70 -30.51
N ALA A 320 19.41 2.65 -30.51
CA ALA A 320 19.22 3.56 -29.38
C ALA A 320 18.76 2.79 -28.14
N ALA A 321 19.51 2.90 -27.04
CA ALA A 321 19.34 2.09 -25.84
C ALA A 321 18.05 2.38 -25.05
N ASN A 322 17.44 3.55 -25.30
CA ASN A 322 16.23 4.02 -24.62
C ASN A 322 14.90 3.55 -25.26
N GLN A 323 14.94 2.68 -26.28
CA GLN A 323 13.73 2.27 -27.01
C GLN A 323 13.30 0.84 -26.65
N VAL A 324 12.20 0.73 -25.91
CA VAL A 324 11.54 -0.55 -25.60
C VAL A 324 10.64 -0.96 -26.78
N CYS A 325 10.75 -2.21 -27.22
CA CYS A 325 9.94 -2.75 -28.31
C CYS A 325 8.45 -2.81 -27.93
N ARG A 326 7.57 -2.30 -28.80
CA ARG A 326 6.12 -2.22 -28.58
C ARG A 326 5.36 -3.29 -29.38
N THR A 327 4.41 -3.95 -28.72
CA THR A 327 3.41 -4.83 -29.36
C THR A 327 2.12 -4.06 -29.60
N LYS A 328 1.38 -4.31 -30.69
CA LYS A 328 0.12 -3.59 -31.01
C LYS A 328 0.31 -2.09 -31.28
N ALA A 329 1.41 -1.75 -31.95
CA ALA A 329 1.70 -0.39 -32.36
C ALA A 329 0.93 -0.04 -33.64
N ASN A 330 -0.17 0.70 -33.49
CA ASN A 330 -1.09 1.04 -34.58
C ASN A 330 -0.87 2.46 -35.15
N ASP A 331 -0.05 3.28 -34.50
CA ASP A 331 0.33 4.63 -34.95
C ASP A 331 1.78 4.94 -34.52
N PHE A 332 2.55 5.55 -35.43
CA PHE A 332 3.96 5.92 -35.22
C PHE A 332 4.16 7.45 -35.19
N SER A 333 3.14 8.19 -34.77
CA SER A 333 3.11 9.66 -34.69
C SER A 333 4.12 10.27 -33.71
N ASP A 334 4.66 9.48 -32.77
CA ASP A 334 5.53 9.90 -31.64
C ASP A 334 7.05 9.82 -31.88
N GLY A 335 7.55 10.15 -33.08
CA GLY A 335 9.00 10.31 -33.29
C GLY A 335 9.83 9.01 -33.36
N ILE A 336 9.19 7.84 -33.50
CA ILE A 336 9.85 6.53 -33.71
C ILE A 336 10.76 6.55 -34.96
N SER A 337 10.44 7.34 -35.97
CA SER A 337 11.25 7.49 -37.19
C SER A 337 12.65 8.07 -36.98
N GLN A 338 12.92 8.63 -35.79
CA GLN A 338 14.26 9.08 -35.40
C GLN A 338 15.15 7.92 -34.89
N HIS A 339 14.55 6.80 -34.49
CA HIS A 339 15.24 5.70 -33.78
C HIS A 339 15.05 4.33 -34.46
N ALA A 340 14.10 4.19 -35.39
CA ALA A 340 13.91 2.98 -36.19
C ALA A 340 13.41 3.28 -37.61
N TRP A 341 13.76 2.41 -38.54
CA TRP A 341 13.21 2.41 -39.89
C TRP A 341 11.97 1.51 -39.98
N TYR A 342 10.95 2.02 -40.65
CA TYR A 342 9.71 1.33 -41.03
C TYR A 342 9.20 1.94 -42.35
N PRO A 343 8.39 1.21 -43.14
CA PRO A 343 7.94 1.66 -44.47
C PRO A 343 6.81 2.70 -44.38
N CYS A 344 7.12 3.89 -43.83
CA CYS A 344 6.12 4.86 -43.36
C CYS A 344 5.29 5.57 -44.44
N THR A 345 5.74 5.55 -45.71
CA THR A 345 5.02 6.14 -46.85
C THR A 345 4.55 5.10 -47.87
N ALA A 346 4.61 3.80 -47.50
CA ALA A 346 4.09 2.74 -48.34
C ALA A 346 2.56 2.85 -48.47
N ASN A 347 2.07 2.88 -49.72
CA ASN A 347 0.65 2.80 -50.00
C ASN A 347 0.16 1.36 -49.74
N ASN A 348 -1.12 1.17 -49.36
CA ASN A 348 -1.76 -0.15 -49.09
C ASN A 348 -1.71 -1.18 -50.26
N THR A 349 -1.00 -0.90 -51.34
CA THR A 349 -0.86 -1.75 -52.52
C THR A 349 0.42 -2.60 -52.54
N GLN A 350 1.44 -2.26 -51.74
CA GLN A 350 2.65 -3.08 -51.60
C GLN A 350 2.58 -3.94 -50.34
N THR A 351 2.81 -5.25 -50.51
CA THR A 351 2.68 -6.26 -49.45
C THR A 351 4.01 -6.90 -49.05
N VAL A 352 5.13 -6.41 -49.59
CA VAL A 352 6.48 -6.94 -49.32
C VAL A 352 7.47 -5.80 -49.20
N PHE A 353 8.11 -5.71 -48.04
CA PHE A 353 9.15 -4.75 -47.68
C PHE A 353 10.47 -5.48 -47.47
N TRP A 354 11.59 -4.80 -47.73
CA TRP A 354 12.92 -5.38 -47.53
C TRP A 354 13.92 -4.34 -47.03
N LEU A 355 14.85 -4.79 -46.20
CA LEU A 355 15.97 -4.02 -45.68
C LEU A 355 17.25 -4.86 -45.83
N LYS A 356 18.27 -4.31 -46.48
CA LYS A 356 19.58 -4.92 -46.66
C LYS A 356 20.63 -4.13 -45.88
N ALA A 357 21.14 -4.73 -44.81
CA ALA A 357 22.18 -4.19 -43.96
C ALA A 357 23.55 -4.73 -44.38
N SER A 358 24.53 -3.85 -44.63
CA SER A 358 25.88 -4.19 -45.11
C SER A 358 26.94 -3.86 -44.05
N PHE A 359 27.99 -4.68 -44.00
CA PHE A 359 29.04 -4.61 -42.96
C PHE A 359 30.36 -4.12 -43.54
N SER A 360 31.12 -3.37 -42.74
CA SER A 360 32.39 -2.76 -43.15
C SER A 360 33.50 -3.80 -43.39
N GLN A 361 33.44 -4.90 -42.65
CA GLN A 361 34.35 -6.04 -42.76
C GLN A 361 33.54 -7.31 -42.97
N PRO A 362 33.72 -8.04 -44.09
CA PRO A 362 33.09 -9.35 -44.27
C PRO A 362 33.63 -10.36 -43.25
N MET A 363 32.74 -11.08 -42.57
CA MET A 363 33.11 -12.05 -41.53
C MET A 363 32.34 -13.37 -41.71
N VAL A 364 32.83 -14.45 -41.07
CA VAL A 364 32.08 -15.71 -41.01
C VAL A 364 31.02 -15.59 -39.93
N ALA A 365 29.76 -15.51 -40.34
CA ALA A 365 28.62 -15.29 -39.44
C ALA A 365 28.43 -16.46 -38.47
N ALA A 366 28.42 -16.21 -37.17
CA ALA A 366 28.00 -17.16 -36.15
C ALA A 366 26.54 -16.94 -35.72
N ALA A 367 26.08 -15.68 -35.73
CA ALA A 367 24.68 -15.33 -35.52
C ALA A 367 24.34 -13.98 -36.18
N VAL A 368 23.06 -13.78 -36.45
CA VAL A 368 22.46 -12.51 -36.87
C VAL A 368 21.65 -11.94 -35.71
N ILE A 369 21.78 -10.66 -35.43
CA ILE A 369 21.07 -9.96 -34.36
C ILE A 369 20.24 -8.86 -34.99
N ILE A 370 18.93 -8.85 -34.71
CA ILE A 370 17.98 -7.85 -35.24
C ILE A 370 17.29 -7.20 -34.04
N HIS A 371 17.42 -5.87 -33.93
CA HIS A 371 16.79 -5.08 -32.88
C HIS A 371 15.50 -4.44 -33.41
N LEU A 372 14.39 -4.75 -32.74
CA LEU A 372 13.04 -4.33 -33.09
C LEU A 372 12.60 -3.18 -32.18
N VAL A 373 11.83 -2.25 -32.74
CA VAL A 373 11.07 -1.23 -31.98
C VAL A 373 9.57 -1.53 -32.01
N ALA A 374 9.10 -2.23 -33.04
CA ALA A 374 7.75 -2.77 -33.10
C ALA A 374 7.75 -4.11 -33.82
N ASP A 375 6.98 -5.07 -33.30
CA ASP A 375 6.89 -6.42 -33.87
C ASP A 375 5.79 -6.59 -34.92
N GLY A 376 4.99 -5.55 -35.17
CA GLY A 376 3.96 -5.52 -36.20
C GLY A 376 2.66 -6.25 -35.86
N THR A 377 2.45 -6.64 -34.60
CA THR A 377 1.22 -7.32 -34.14
C THR A 377 -0.01 -6.39 -34.25
N GLU A 378 -1.11 -6.82 -34.88
CA GLU A 378 -2.40 -6.10 -34.94
C GLU A 378 -3.47 -6.73 -33.99
N ASP A 379 -4.68 -6.14 -33.90
CA ASP A 379 -5.77 -6.44 -32.93
C ASP A 379 -6.23 -7.92 -32.81
N LEU A 380 -5.83 -8.82 -33.72
CA LEU A 380 -6.21 -10.24 -33.76
C LEU A 380 -5.13 -11.22 -33.24
N ASP A 381 -4.07 -10.73 -32.58
CA ASP A 381 -2.93 -11.52 -32.07
C ASP A 381 -2.25 -12.41 -33.15
N GLN A 382 -2.27 -11.97 -34.42
CA GLN A 382 -1.47 -12.62 -35.47
C GLN A 382 -0.01 -12.19 -35.35
N GLN A 383 0.87 -13.17 -35.16
CA GLN A 383 2.31 -12.94 -35.04
C GLN A 383 2.94 -12.75 -36.44
N GLU A 384 3.52 -11.59 -36.68
CA GLU A 384 4.24 -11.29 -37.93
C GLU A 384 5.55 -12.06 -38.04
N THR A 385 6.05 -12.21 -39.28
CA THR A 385 7.27 -12.97 -39.56
C THR A 385 8.21 -12.22 -40.49
N ILE A 386 9.50 -12.44 -40.33
CA ILE A 386 10.56 -11.98 -41.24
C ILE A 386 11.26 -13.18 -41.89
N SER A 387 11.71 -13.03 -43.13
CA SER A 387 12.67 -13.93 -43.75
C SER A 387 14.04 -13.26 -43.81
N VAL A 388 15.08 -14.00 -43.39
CA VAL A 388 16.44 -13.49 -43.25
C VAL A 388 17.39 -14.29 -44.13
N GLN A 389 18.19 -13.58 -44.93
CA GLN A 389 19.17 -14.17 -45.83
C GLN A 389 20.54 -13.52 -45.63
N LEU A 390 21.60 -14.32 -45.64
CA LEU A 390 22.99 -13.85 -45.67
C LEU A 390 23.43 -13.64 -47.12
N VAL A 391 24.08 -12.52 -47.41
CA VAL A 391 24.70 -12.27 -48.71
C VAL A 391 26.21 -12.32 -48.53
N ASP A 392 26.86 -13.23 -49.25
CA ASP A 392 28.31 -13.39 -49.19
C ASP A 392 29.08 -12.43 -50.11
N THR A 393 30.40 -12.39 -50.00
CA THR A 393 31.29 -11.54 -50.83
C THR A 393 31.27 -11.85 -52.33
N LYS A 394 30.61 -12.93 -52.75
CA LYS A 394 30.41 -13.30 -54.16
C LYS A 394 28.98 -12.98 -54.64
N ASP A 395 28.22 -12.22 -53.85
CA ASP A 395 26.81 -11.91 -54.05
C ASP A 395 25.89 -13.14 -54.12
N GLN A 396 26.30 -14.25 -53.48
CA GLN A 396 25.43 -15.42 -53.31
C GLN A 396 24.62 -15.27 -52.02
N SER A 397 23.30 -15.49 -52.13
CA SER A 397 22.38 -15.48 -50.99
C SER A 397 22.26 -16.86 -50.36
N HIS A 398 22.38 -16.93 -49.04
CA HIS A 398 22.21 -18.12 -48.21
C HIS A 398 21.05 -17.89 -47.24
N ASP A 399 20.03 -18.74 -47.31
CA ASP A 399 18.78 -18.55 -46.55
C ASP A 399 18.89 -19.05 -45.11
N LEU A 400 18.47 -18.23 -44.13
CA LEU A 400 18.38 -18.60 -42.71
C LEU A 400 16.95 -18.92 -42.27
N GLY A 401 15.97 -18.86 -43.20
CA GLY A 401 14.58 -19.22 -42.96
C GLY A 401 13.71 -18.07 -42.47
N ILE A 402 12.51 -18.45 -41.99
CA ILE A 402 11.45 -17.54 -41.54
C ILE A 402 11.40 -17.55 -40.01
N HIS A 403 11.37 -16.37 -39.42
CA HIS A 403 11.41 -16.17 -37.97
C HIS A 403 10.22 -15.31 -37.52
N GLY A 404 9.53 -15.76 -36.47
CA GLY A 404 8.42 -15.01 -35.86
C GLY A 404 8.92 -13.84 -35.03
N LEU A 405 8.34 -12.66 -35.25
CA LEU A 405 8.65 -11.44 -34.52
C LEU A 405 7.91 -11.44 -33.18
N SER A 406 8.58 -10.99 -32.13
CA SER A 406 7.93 -10.73 -30.84
C SER A 406 8.80 -9.79 -30.04
N CYS A 407 8.22 -8.74 -29.48
CA CYS A 407 8.97 -7.88 -28.56
C CYS A 407 9.48 -8.61 -27.32
N ARG A 408 8.88 -9.75 -26.93
CA ARG A 408 9.40 -10.62 -25.85
C ARG A 408 10.70 -11.35 -26.20
N LYS A 409 11.03 -11.44 -27.50
CA LYS A 409 12.26 -12.05 -28.02
C LYS A 409 13.17 -10.99 -28.65
N ASN A 410 13.05 -9.73 -28.24
CA ASN A 410 13.89 -8.64 -28.71
C ASN A 410 15.15 -8.50 -27.83
N PRO A 411 16.37 -8.43 -28.39
CA PRO A 411 16.72 -8.54 -29.81
C PRO A 411 16.55 -9.98 -30.32
N LEU A 412 16.11 -10.10 -31.57
CA LEU A 412 15.97 -11.39 -32.24
C LEU A 412 17.37 -11.89 -32.65
N ILE A 413 17.83 -12.97 -32.01
CA ILE A 413 19.12 -13.60 -32.28
C ILE A 413 18.91 -14.89 -33.07
N ILE A 414 19.43 -14.94 -34.29
CA ILE A 414 19.31 -16.07 -35.21
C ILE A 414 20.69 -16.75 -35.35
N PRO A 415 20.88 -17.98 -34.85
CA PRO A 415 22.15 -18.69 -34.99
C PRO A 415 22.38 -19.11 -36.45
N VAL A 416 23.62 -18.98 -36.93
CA VAL A 416 24.04 -19.41 -38.27
C VAL A 416 24.81 -20.72 -38.14
N ILE A 417 24.32 -21.75 -38.82
CA ILE A 417 24.93 -23.09 -38.82
C ILE A 417 25.71 -23.25 -40.13
N HIS A 418 27.00 -23.56 -40.02
CA HIS A 418 27.87 -23.86 -41.17
C HIS A 418 28.09 -25.36 -41.32
N ASP A 419 28.06 -25.82 -42.56
CA ASP A 419 28.50 -27.18 -42.92
C ASP A 419 30.03 -27.20 -43.04
N LEU A 420 30.70 -27.86 -42.09
CA LEU A 420 32.16 -27.97 -42.04
C LEU A 420 32.77 -28.74 -43.23
N SER A 421 31.96 -29.42 -44.03
CA SER A 421 32.41 -30.07 -45.27
C SER A 421 32.52 -29.11 -46.46
N GLN A 422 32.00 -27.88 -46.32
CA GLN A 422 32.01 -26.84 -47.33
C GLN A 422 32.92 -25.67 -46.92
N HIS A 423 33.31 -24.85 -47.91
CA HIS A 423 34.12 -23.67 -47.62
C HIS A 423 33.26 -22.63 -46.90
N PHE A 424 33.77 -22.06 -45.81
CA PHE A 424 33.15 -20.93 -45.15
C PHE A 424 33.02 -19.75 -46.13
N TYR A 425 31.83 -19.15 -46.16
CA TYR A 425 31.58 -17.92 -46.91
C TYR A 425 31.65 -16.73 -45.95
N HIS A 426 32.22 -15.63 -46.44
CA HIS A 426 32.27 -14.37 -45.69
C HIS A 426 31.01 -13.58 -46.00
N THR A 427 30.20 -13.33 -44.99
CA THR A 427 28.97 -12.55 -45.10
C THR A 427 29.34 -11.07 -45.18
N GLN A 428 28.91 -10.40 -46.25
CA GLN A 428 29.08 -8.95 -46.45
C GLN A 428 27.81 -8.15 -46.15
N ALA A 429 26.63 -8.77 -46.25
CA ALA A 429 25.36 -8.13 -45.96
C ALA A 429 24.30 -9.15 -45.49
N ILE A 430 23.24 -8.65 -44.85
CA ILE A 430 22.05 -9.39 -44.45
C ILE A 430 20.85 -8.75 -45.13
N LEU A 431 20.02 -9.55 -45.77
CA LEU A 431 18.75 -9.15 -46.37
C LEU A 431 17.60 -9.65 -45.51
N ILE A 432 16.76 -8.73 -45.05
CA ILE A 432 15.56 -8.99 -44.24
C ILE A 432 14.34 -8.63 -45.09
N THR A 433 13.34 -9.51 -45.14
CA THR A 433 12.09 -9.30 -45.90
C THR A 433 10.87 -9.59 -45.03
N PHE A 434 9.81 -8.77 -45.14
CA PHE A 434 8.58 -8.87 -44.34
C PHE A 434 7.39 -8.23 -45.04
N SER A 435 6.18 -8.42 -44.50
CA SER A 435 4.92 -8.00 -45.15
C SER A 435 4.16 -6.90 -44.43
N SER A 436 4.28 -6.78 -43.11
CA SER A 436 3.56 -5.77 -42.33
C SER A 436 4.26 -4.40 -42.36
N PRO A 437 3.51 -3.29 -42.55
CA PRO A 437 4.06 -1.94 -42.46
C PRO A 437 4.34 -1.49 -41.02
N PHE A 438 3.91 -2.27 -40.03
CA PHE A 438 4.05 -1.98 -38.59
C PHE A 438 5.29 -2.63 -37.96
N VAL A 439 6.14 -3.27 -38.76
CA VAL A 439 7.44 -3.76 -38.31
C VAL A 439 8.45 -2.63 -38.36
N ALA A 440 9.05 -2.29 -37.21
CA ALA A 440 10.06 -1.24 -37.09
C ALA A 440 11.38 -1.83 -36.58
N ILE A 441 12.47 -1.59 -37.33
CA ILE A 441 13.81 -2.12 -37.06
C ILE A 441 14.75 -0.96 -36.74
N SER A 442 15.45 -1.04 -35.61
CA SER A 442 16.40 0.01 -35.16
C SER A 442 17.86 -0.36 -35.35
N GLY A 443 18.20 -1.64 -35.50
CA GLY A 443 19.58 -2.06 -35.68
C GLY A 443 19.71 -3.50 -36.16
N VAL A 444 20.77 -3.74 -36.94
CA VAL A 444 21.13 -5.09 -37.40
C VAL A 444 22.63 -5.31 -37.17
N ALA A 445 22.99 -6.39 -36.49
CA ALA A 445 24.38 -6.76 -36.25
C ALA A 445 24.68 -8.20 -36.72
N LEU A 446 25.94 -8.38 -37.09
CA LEU A 446 26.53 -9.67 -37.44
C LEU A 446 27.50 -10.09 -36.34
N ARG A 447 27.26 -11.25 -35.74
CA ARG A 447 28.16 -11.84 -34.73
C ARG A 447 29.13 -12.80 -35.40
N SER A 448 30.42 -12.69 -35.08
CA SER A 448 31.48 -13.59 -35.55
C SER A 448 32.42 -13.94 -34.40
N PHE A 449 33.23 -14.98 -34.55
CA PHE A 449 34.30 -15.30 -33.60
C PHE A 449 35.47 -14.31 -33.72
N GLN A 450 36.04 -13.88 -32.58
CA GLN A 450 37.04 -12.80 -32.47
C GLN A 450 38.40 -13.13 -33.13
N ASN A 451 38.76 -14.42 -33.20
CA ASN A 451 40.07 -14.89 -33.69
C ASN A 451 39.96 -16.05 -34.69
N PHE A 452 38.83 -16.16 -35.41
CA PHE A 452 38.64 -17.27 -36.34
C PHE A 452 39.38 -17.02 -37.65
N ASP A 453 40.42 -17.81 -37.92
CA ASP A 453 41.18 -17.79 -39.18
C ASP A 453 40.71 -18.93 -40.11
N PRO A 454 39.90 -18.66 -41.15
CA PRO A 454 39.44 -19.67 -42.09
C PRO A 454 40.56 -20.29 -42.95
N ILE A 455 41.77 -19.71 -42.98
CA ILE A 455 42.94 -20.25 -43.70
C ILE A 455 43.52 -21.47 -42.96
N THR A 456 43.51 -21.48 -41.61
CA THR A 456 44.01 -22.62 -40.84
C THR A 456 43.12 -23.86 -40.95
N VAL A 457 41.80 -23.68 -41.06
CA VAL A 457 40.84 -24.80 -41.21
C VAL A 457 40.91 -25.43 -42.62
N SER A 458 41.13 -24.61 -43.66
CA SER A 458 41.32 -25.10 -45.04
C SER A 458 42.69 -25.75 -45.29
N SER A 459 43.63 -25.64 -44.34
CA SER A 459 44.99 -26.21 -44.43
C SER A 459 45.13 -27.62 -43.82
N CYS A 460 44.09 -28.16 -43.18
CA CYS A 460 44.14 -29.51 -42.60
C CYS A 460 44.13 -30.59 -43.69
N GLN A 461 45.09 -31.52 -43.61
CA GLN A 461 45.21 -32.63 -44.56
C GLN A 461 44.11 -33.69 -44.32
N SER A 462 43.80 -34.50 -45.34
CA SER A 462 42.81 -35.58 -45.24
C SER A 462 43.12 -36.52 -44.05
N GLY A 463 42.28 -36.48 -43.01
CA GLY A 463 42.47 -37.26 -41.77
C GLY A 463 42.87 -36.43 -40.54
N GLN A 464 42.97 -35.10 -40.66
CA GLN A 464 43.15 -34.17 -39.54
C GLN A 464 41.88 -33.35 -39.32
N THR A 465 41.57 -33.03 -38.07
CA THR A 465 40.48 -32.13 -37.69
C THR A 465 41.07 -30.92 -36.97
N TYR A 466 40.58 -29.73 -37.28
CA TYR A 466 40.99 -28.51 -36.58
C TYR A 466 40.38 -28.49 -35.18
N SER A 467 41.21 -28.45 -34.15
CA SER A 467 40.76 -28.35 -32.75
C SER A 467 40.72 -26.88 -32.32
N PRO A 468 39.55 -26.33 -31.96
CA PRO A 468 39.44 -24.96 -31.47
C PRO A 468 40.20 -24.71 -30.17
N ALA A 469 40.40 -25.75 -29.35
CA ALA A 469 41.11 -25.67 -28.08
C ALA A 469 42.64 -25.57 -28.24
N GLU A 470 43.20 -26.21 -29.28
CA GLU A 470 44.64 -26.29 -29.55
C GLU A 470 45.09 -25.34 -30.67
N GLN A 471 44.14 -24.67 -31.34
CA GLN A 471 44.36 -23.83 -32.52
C GLN A 471 45.23 -24.49 -33.61
N SER A 472 45.16 -25.83 -33.75
CA SER A 472 46.00 -26.62 -34.66
C SER A 472 45.28 -27.84 -35.25
N CYS A 473 45.74 -28.33 -36.41
CA CYS A 473 45.22 -29.54 -37.05
C CYS A 473 45.78 -30.77 -36.34
N VAL A 474 44.91 -31.54 -35.66
CA VAL A 474 45.31 -32.71 -34.86
C VAL A 474 44.97 -34.01 -35.58
N HIS A 475 45.90 -34.96 -35.50
CA HIS A 475 45.73 -36.32 -36.03
C HIS A 475 45.06 -37.19 -34.97
N TYR A 476 43.81 -37.55 -35.18
CA TYR A 476 43.09 -38.40 -34.24
C TYR A 476 43.34 -39.88 -34.56
N SER A 477 43.97 -40.62 -33.64
CA SER A 477 44.11 -42.08 -33.73
C SER A 477 43.39 -42.73 -32.56
N CYS A 478 42.29 -43.44 -32.86
CA CYS A 478 41.35 -43.94 -31.86
C CYS A 478 41.53 -45.46 -31.66
N LYS A 479 41.82 -45.89 -30.43
CA LYS A 479 41.34 -47.19 -29.93
C LYS A 479 40.06 -46.90 -29.14
N ALA A 480 38.92 -47.10 -29.78
CA ALA A 480 37.61 -46.83 -29.18
C ALA A 480 37.40 -47.76 -27.98
N THR A 481 37.17 -47.16 -26.80
CA THR A 481 36.57 -47.82 -25.65
C THR A 481 35.16 -47.27 -25.53
N ASP A 482 34.17 -48.16 -25.47
CA ASP A 482 32.76 -47.79 -25.46
C ASP A 482 32.27 -47.49 -24.03
N CYS A 483 31.40 -46.48 -23.88
CA CYS A 483 30.76 -46.14 -22.60
C CYS A 483 29.62 -47.09 -22.23
N GLN A 484 29.38 -47.20 -20.92
CA GLN A 484 28.29 -47.99 -20.34
C GLN A 484 26.90 -47.49 -20.79
N GLU A 485 25.93 -48.42 -20.86
CA GLU A 485 24.50 -48.14 -21.09
C GLU A 485 23.93 -47.17 -20.06
N LEU A 486 23.20 -46.15 -20.52
CA LEU A 486 22.46 -45.22 -19.67
C LEU A 486 20.98 -45.59 -19.67
N GLU A 487 20.42 -45.82 -18.49
CA GLU A 487 18.98 -45.89 -18.24
C GLU A 487 18.62 -44.81 -17.22
N ILE A 488 18.03 -43.70 -17.71
CA ILE A 488 17.56 -42.60 -16.86
C ILE A 488 16.04 -42.59 -16.91
N GLU A 489 15.40 -42.81 -15.76
CA GLU A 489 13.94 -42.81 -15.66
C GLU A 489 13.37 -41.43 -15.97
N ASN A 490 12.17 -41.41 -16.58
CA ASN A 490 11.46 -40.18 -16.96
C ASN A 490 12.25 -39.21 -17.85
N ALA A 491 13.25 -39.72 -18.60
CA ALA A 491 14.01 -38.97 -19.59
C ALA A 491 13.82 -39.53 -21.01
N VAL A 492 14.13 -38.70 -22.01
CA VAL A 492 14.32 -39.06 -23.40
C VAL A 492 15.80 -38.88 -23.71
N LEU A 493 16.46 -39.98 -24.09
CA LEU A 493 17.87 -39.99 -24.44
C LEU A 493 18.01 -39.92 -25.96
N THR A 494 18.62 -38.85 -26.46
CA THR A 494 18.93 -38.68 -27.88
C THR A 494 20.43 -38.78 -28.10
N PHE A 495 20.84 -39.87 -28.75
CA PHE A 495 22.25 -40.10 -29.07
C PHE A 495 22.58 -39.49 -30.43
N SER A 496 23.70 -38.76 -30.51
CA SER A 496 24.17 -38.19 -31.77
C SER A 496 24.69 -39.23 -32.76
N SER A 497 24.87 -40.49 -32.34
CA SER A 497 25.33 -41.60 -33.19
C SER A 497 24.82 -42.96 -32.69
N ALA A 498 24.79 -43.97 -33.58
CA ALA A 498 24.29 -45.30 -33.28
C ALA A 498 25.20 -46.16 -32.37
N GLY A 499 26.41 -45.68 -32.05
CA GLY A 499 27.40 -46.38 -31.23
C GLY A 499 27.79 -45.59 -29.99
N ARG A 500 28.27 -46.28 -28.94
CA ARG A 500 28.63 -45.68 -27.64
C ARG A 500 30.14 -45.42 -27.52
N PHE A 501 30.76 -44.89 -28.57
CA PHE A 501 32.20 -44.69 -28.62
C PHE A 501 32.64 -43.44 -27.84
N ASN A 502 33.93 -43.37 -27.50
CA ASN A 502 34.56 -42.21 -26.86
C ASN A 502 34.34 -40.94 -27.72
N GLY A 503 33.71 -39.91 -27.14
CA GLY A 503 33.25 -38.70 -27.82
C GLY A 503 31.75 -38.69 -28.22
N ALA A 504 31.02 -39.80 -28.08
CA ALA A 504 29.58 -39.83 -28.33
C ALA A 504 28.85 -38.87 -27.39
N GLN A 505 27.92 -38.09 -27.95
CA GLN A 505 27.09 -37.16 -27.19
C GLN A 505 25.70 -37.76 -27.00
N CYS A 506 25.22 -37.72 -25.76
CA CYS A 506 23.86 -38.08 -25.40
C CYS A 506 23.19 -36.83 -24.85
N ASN A 507 22.17 -36.33 -25.54
CA ASN A 507 21.35 -35.27 -25.01
C ASN A 507 20.22 -35.89 -24.18
N VAL A 508 20.18 -35.53 -22.90
CA VAL A 508 19.20 -35.98 -21.93
C VAL A 508 18.16 -34.88 -21.78
N THR A 509 16.93 -35.17 -22.20
CA THR A 509 15.78 -34.28 -22.03
C THR A 509 14.79 -34.93 -21.08
N CYS A 510 14.47 -34.29 -19.95
CA CYS A 510 13.45 -34.83 -19.06
C CYS A 510 12.07 -34.78 -19.74
N LYS A 511 11.21 -35.77 -19.46
CA LYS A 511 9.82 -35.76 -19.91
C LYS A 511 9.07 -34.61 -19.22
N THR A 512 7.99 -34.15 -19.82
CA THR A 512 7.13 -33.08 -19.28
C THR A 512 6.74 -33.35 -17.82
N GLY A 513 6.91 -32.34 -16.96
CA GLY A 513 6.68 -32.42 -15.52
C GLY A 513 7.83 -33.00 -14.67
N TYR A 514 9.03 -33.17 -15.25
CA TYR A 514 10.24 -33.56 -14.55
C TYR A 514 11.38 -32.57 -14.80
N ILE A 515 12.13 -32.23 -13.76
CA ILE A 515 13.25 -31.29 -13.75
C ILE A 515 14.56 -32.08 -13.76
N LEU A 516 15.51 -31.62 -14.57
CA LEU A 516 16.84 -32.21 -14.66
C LEU A 516 17.72 -31.79 -13.47
N GLN A 517 18.20 -32.76 -12.71
CA GLN A 517 19.17 -32.59 -11.64
C GLN A 517 20.55 -33.11 -12.07
N ILE A 518 21.60 -32.32 -11.83
CA ILE A 518 22.99 -32.68 -12.15
C ILE A 518 23.76 -32.79 -10.83
N GLN A 519 24.18 -34.00 -10.46
CA GLN A 519 25.02 -34.22 -9.27
C GLN A 519 26.49 -33.86 -9.59
N ARG A 520 27.10 -32.99 -8.78
CA ARG A 520 28.55 -32.73 -8.75
C ARG A 520 29.11 -33.22 -7.42
N ASP A 521 30.39 -33.62 -7.40
CA ASP A 521 31.12 -34.15 -6.22
C ASP A 521 31.31 -33.12 -5.07
N ASP A 522 30.87 -31.87 -5.23
CA ASP A 522 30.81 -30.87 -4.15
C ASP A 522 29.35 -30.71 -3.71
N ASP A 523 29.07 -30.83 -2.40
CA ASP A 523 27.78 -30.90 -1.69
C ASP A 523 26.82 -29.69 -1.86
N LEU A 524 26.75 -29.06 -3.05
CA LEU A 524 25.77 -28.04 -3.41
C LEU A 524 25.16 -28.40 -4.78
N ALA A 525 24.10 -29.20 -4.76
CA ALA A 525 23.24 -29.41 -5.92
C ALA A 525 22.61 -28.07 -6.33
N LYS A 526 23.11 -27.45 -7.41
CA LYS A 526 22.46 -26.30 -8.05
C LYS A 526 21.41 -26.84 -9.02
N ASN A 527 20.14 -26.51 -8.77
CA ASN A 527 19.05 -26.67 -9.74
C ASN A 527 19.36 -25.79 -10.96
N GLN A 528 20.00 -26.36 -11.99
CA GLN A 528 20.12 -25.70 -13.29
C GLN A 528 18.82 -25.96 -14.07
N VAL A 529 18.06 -24.90 -14.33
CA VAL A 529 16.84 -24.94 -15.14
C VAL A 529 17.21 -24.96 -16.64
N GLU A 530 18.06 -25.90 -17.06
CA GLU A 530 18.28 -26.19 -18.47
C GLU A 530 17.36 -27.37 -18.87
N PRO A 531 16.51 -27.25 -19.91
CA PRO A 531 15.52 -28.27 -20.26
C PRO A 531 16.14 -29.56 -20.81
N SER A 532 17.41 -29.52 -21.21
CA SER A 532 18.15 -30.66 -21.69
C SER A 532 19.64 -30.48 -21.45
N VAL A 533 20.34 -31.55 -21.07
CA VAL A 533 21.80 -31.52 -20.88
C VAL A 533 22.49 -32.49 -21.82
N THR A 534 23.52 -32.01 -22.48
CA THR A 534 24.40 -32.86 -23.28
C THR A 534 25.46 -33.50 -22.38
N MET A 535 25.47 -34.83 -22.37
CA MET A 535 26.48 -35.68 -21.75
C MET A 535 27.43 -36.18 -22.82
N THR A 536 28.71 -36.28 -22.49
CA THR A 536 29.73 -36.76 -23.44
C THR A 536 30.42 -37.98 -22.85
N CYS A 537 30.54 -39.03 -23.66
CA CYS A 537 31.33 -40.20 -23.32
C CYS A 537 32.81 -39.83 -23.36
N VAL A 538 33.51 -39.89 -22.22
CA VAL A 538 34.96 -39.63 -22.12
C VAL A 538 35.59 -40.81 -21.38
N ASP A 539 36.52 -41.50 -22.03
CA ASP A 539 37.30 -42.61 -21.46
C ASP A 539 36.45 -43.72 -20.80
N GLY A 540 35.31 -44.05 -21.43
CA GLY A 540 34.41 -45.11 -20.97
C GLY A 540 33.44 -44.70 -19.84
N LYS A 541 33.43 -43.43 -19.42
CA LYS A 541 32.48 -42.85 -18.46
C LYS A 541 31.75 -41.65 -19.04
N TRP A 542 30.53 -41.40 -18.59
CA TRP A 542 29.78 -40.21 -18.98
C TRP A 542 30.19 -39.01 -18.14
N SER A 543 30.28 -37.84 -18.78
CA SER A 543 30.84 -36.61 -18.18
C SER A 543 30.03 -36.00 -17.03
N LYS A 544 28.78 -36.42 -16.81
CA LYS A 544 27.86 -35.89 -15.79
C LYS A 544 27.04 -37.04 -15.18
N GLN A 545 26.63 -36.91 -13.93
CA GLN A 545 25.57 -37.76 -13.35
C GLN A 545 24.27 -36.95 -13.31
N VAL A 546 23.21 -37.49 -13.91
CA VAL A 546 21.95 -36.77 -14.11
C VAL A 546 20.76 -37.61 -13.68
N ALA A 547 19.76 -36.97 -13.09
CA ALA A 547 18.48 -37.57 -12.69
C ALA A 547 17.33 -36.64 -13.09
N CYS A 548 16.20 -37.21 -13.53
CA CYS A 548 14.98 -36.45 -13.77
C CYS A 548 14.03 -36.64 -12.59
N GLU A 549 13.90 -35.61 -11.76
CA GLU A 549 13.03 -35.61 -10.59
C GLU A 549 11.71 -34.91 -10.90
N PRO A 550 10.57 -35.34 -10.34
CA PRO A 550 9.29 -34.69 -10.63
C PRO A 550 9.29 -33.25 -10.12
N VAL A 551 8.68 -32.33 -10.89
CA VAL A 551 8.48 -30.93 -10.48
C VAL A 551 7.71 -30.89 -9.16
N ASP A 552 8.12 -30.07 -8.19
CA ASP A 552 7.42 -29.92 -6.90
C ASP A 552 6.73 -28.56 -6.81
N CYS A 553 5.39 -28.56 -6.72
CA CYS A 553 4.59 -27.35 -6.59
C CYS A 553 4.55 -26.80 -5.15
N GLY A 554 5.07 -27.54 -4.17
CA GLY A 554 4.95 -27.18 -2.75
C GLY A 554 3.50 -27.18 -2.26
N ILE A 555 3.28 -26.80 -0.99
CA ILE A 555 1.92 -26.67 -0.45
C ILE A 555 1.29 -25.40 -1.05
N PRO A 556 0.03 -25.46 -1.58
CA PRO A 556 -0.61 -24.28 -2.17
C PRO A 556 -0.63 -23.09 -1.22
N ASP A 557 -0.32 -21.91 -1.75
CA ASP A 557 -0.36 -20.64 -1.01
C ASP A 557 -1.78 -20.36 -0.46
N GLN A 558 -1.86 -19.72 0.72
CA GLN A 558 -3.11 -19.27 1.32
C GLN A 558 -3.96 -18.35 0.42
N TYR A 559 -3.36 -17.68 -0.57
CA TYR A 559 -4.04 -16.83 -1.54
C TYR A 559 -4.60 -17.61 -2.75
N HIS A 560 -4.18 -18.86 -2.96
CA HIS A 560 -4.65 -19.68 -4.08
C HIS A 560 -6.14 -20.00 -3.97
N VAL A 561 -6.62 -20.25 -2.74
CA VAL A 561 -8.05 -20.30 -2.39
C VAL A 561 -8.24 -19.74 -0.97
N TYR A 562 -8.86 -18.57 -0.86
CA TYR A 562 -9.07 -17.88 0.41
C TYR A 562 -10.56 -17.78 0.78
N PRO A 563 -10.97 -18.00 2.06
CA PRO A 563 -10.20 -18.54 3.18
C PRO A 563 -10.32 -20.08 3.26
N ALA A 564 -9.25 -20.81 2.89
CA ALA A 564 -9.24 -22.28 2.93
C ALA A 564 -8.06 -22.87 3.74
N THR A 565 -8.11 -24.18 3.95
CA THR A 565 -7.01 -25.02 4.46
C THR A 565 -6.72 -26.10 3.44
N PHE A 566 -5.43 -26.33 3.15
CA PHE A 566 -4.97 -27.30 2.16
C PHE A 566 -4.50 -28.59 2.83
N ASN A 567 -4.84 -29.73 2.22
CA ASN A 567 -4.43 -31.06 2.66
C ASN A 567 -3.92 -31.86 1.44
N CYS A 568 -2.59 -32.02 1.38
CA CYS A 568 -1.87 -32.65 0.28
C CYS A 568 -1.33 -34.04 0.69
N SER A 569 -2.23 -34.96 1.10
CA SER A 569 -1.83 -36.30 1.57
C SER A 569 -1.13 -37.18 0.52
N GLU A 570 -1.32 -36.91 -0.78
CA GLU A 570 -0.68 -37.63 -1.88
C GLU A 570 0.72 -37.07 -2.25
N GLY A 571 1.15 -35.99 -1.61
CA GLY A 571 2.36 -35.22 -1.93
C GLY A 571 2.09 -33.97 -2.78
N THR A 572 3.14 -33.22 -3.11
CA THR A 572 3.09 -31.93 -3.83
C THR A 572 3.78 -31.95 -5.19
N THR A 573 4.31 -33.11 -5.60
CA THR A 573 5.03 -33.30 -6.86
C THR A 573 4.09 -33.39 -8.07
N PHE A 574 4.65 -33.29 -9.28
CA PHE A 574 3.94 -33.30 -10.55
C PHE A 574 2.88 -34.40 -10.64
N GLY A 575 1.66 -34.01 -11.02
CA GLY A 575 0.49 -34.90 -11.14
C GLY A 575 -0.15 -35.32 -9.82
N LYS A 576 0.42 -34.98 -8.65
CA LYS A 576 -0.22 -35.20 -7.34
C LYS A 576 -1.34 -34.18 -7.11
N ARG A 577 -2.29 -34.58 -6.27
CA ARG A 577 -3.48 -33.78 -5.97
C ARG A 577 -3.50 -33.32 -4.52
N CYS A 578 -3.82 -32.04 -4.33
CA CYS A 578 -4.06 -31.45 -3.03
C CYS A 578 -5.51 -31.03 -2.89
N SER A 579 -6.16 -31.41 -1.79
CA SER A 579 -7.55 -31.03 -1.54
C SER A 579 -7.63 -29.83 -0.60
N PHE A 580 -8.62 -28.94 -0.77
CA PHE A 580 -8.82 -27.82 0.14
C PHE A 580 -10.21 -27.83 0.79
N THR A 581 -10.28 -27.32 2.03
CA THR A 581 -11.54 -27.14 2.76
C THR A 581 -11.68 -25.71 3.28
N CYS A 582 -12.87 -25.12 3.12
CA CYS A 582 -13.12 -23.74 3.50
C CYS A 582 -13.15 -23.55 5.02
N LYS A 583 -12.49 -22.49 5.50
CA LYS A 583 -12.54 -22.09 6.91
C LYS A 583 -13.89 -21.43 7.20
N PRO A 584 -14.64 -21.87 8.23
CA PRO A 584 -15.87 -21.20 8.64
C PRO A 584 -15.61 -19.71 8.93
N PRO A 585 -16.50 -18.77 8.50
CA PRO A 585 -17.86 -18.99 8.01
C PRO A 585 -17.98 -19.18 6.47
N ALA A 586 -16.86 -19.32 5.74
CA ALA A 586 -16.90 -19.53 4.30
C ALA A 586 -17.40 -20.95 3.93
N GLN A 587 -18.17 -21.04 2.84
CA GLN A 587 -18.69 -22.30 2.32
C GLN A 587 -18.12 -22.59 0.93
N LEU A 588 -17.89 -23.88 0.66
CA LEU A 588 -17.40 -24.33 -0.64
C LEU A 588 -18.47 -24.11 -1.71
N LYS A 589 -18.09 -23.41 -2.77
CA LYS A 589 -18.89 -23.19 -3.97
C LYS A 589 -18.20 -23.83 -5.15
N GLY A 590 -18.80 -24.92 -5.64
CA GLY A 590 -18.23 -25.78 -6.67
C GLY A 590 -18.22 -27.24 -6.19
N ASN A 591 -17.93 -28.16 -7.11
CA ASN A 591 -18.01 -29.60 -6.83
C ASN A 591 -16.63 -30.26 -6.72
N ASN A 592 -15.57 -29.56 -7.14
CA ASN A 592 -14.21 -30.09 -7.21
C ASN A 592 -13.28 -29.26 -6.33
N SER A 593 -12.93 -29.80 -5.16
CA SER A 593 -12.02 -29.16 -4.20
C SER A 593 -10.56 -29.64 -4.35
N ASN A 594 -10.22 -30.25 -5.48
CA ASN A 594 -8.90 -30.81 -5.71
C ASN A 594 -8.11 -29.92 -6.68
N LEU A 595 -6.89 -29.59 -6.28
CA LEU A 595 -5.86 -28.94 -7.08
C LEU A 595 -4.88 -30.02 -7.57
N THR A 596 -4.35 -29.89 -8.77
CA THR A 596 -3.35 -30.81 -9.34
C THR A 596 -2.07 -30.04 -9.63
N CYS A 597 -0.91 -30.59 -9.25
CA CYS A 597 0.38 -29.98 -9.56
C CYS A 597 0.69 -30.14 -11.06
N LEU A 598 0.89 -29.02 -11.75
CA LEU A 598 1.10 -28.95 -13.20
C LEU A 598 2.59 -28.95 -13.55
N GLU A 599 2.89 -29.02 -14.85
CA GLU A 599 4.25 -29.18 -15.36
C GLU A 599 5.13 -27.93 -15.23
N ASP A 600 4.50 -26.77 -15.00
CA ASP A 600 5.12 -25.47 -14.76
C ASP A 600 5.52 -25.23 -13.28
N GLY A 601 5.23 -26.19 -12.40
CA GLY A 601 5.46 -26.05 -10.96
C GLY A 601 4.40 -25.25 -10.23
N LEU A 602 3.26 -25.00 -10.87
CA LEU A 602 2.11 -24.34 -10.26
C LEU A 602 0.95 -25.32 -10.04
N TRP A 603 0.11 -25.00 -9.05
CA TRP A 603 -1.14 -25.71 -8.85
C TRP A 603 -2.16 -25.31 -9.93
N SER A 604 -2.97 -26.27 -10.36
CA SER A 604 -4.06 -26.04 -11.30
C SER A 604 -5.03 -24.98 -10.79
N PHE A 605 -5.60 -24.18 -11.70
CA PHE A 605 -6.60 -23.19 -11.36
C PHE A 605 -7.78 -23.80 -10.58
N PRO A 606 -8.21 -23.22 -9.46
CA PRO A 606 -9.26 -23.77 -8.62
C PRO A 606 -10.64 -23.74 -9.31
N GLU A 607 -11.24 -24.91 -9.53
CA GLU A 607 -12.61 -25.04 -10.07
C GLU A 607 -13.72 -24.82 -9.02
N ALA A 608 -13.34 -24.75 -7.74
CA ALA A 608 -14.22 -24.39 -6.64
C ALA A 608 -13.58 -23.29 -5.80
N LEU A 609 -14.41 -22.47 -5.16
CA LEU A 609 -13.96 -21.34 -4.34
C LEU A 609 -14.66 -21.33 -2.99
N CYS A 610 -14.07 -20.65 -2.01
CA CYS A 610 -14.67 -20.46 -0.70
C CYS A 610 -15.43 -19.12 -0.66
N GLU A 611 -16.76 -19.17 -0.72
CA GLU A 611 -17.61 -17.97 -0.66
C GLU A 611 -17.94 -17.66 0.81
N LEU A 612 -17.53 -16.48 1.28
CA LEU A 612 -17.90 -15.99 2.61
C LEU A 612 -19.42 -15.80 2.72
N MET A 613 -20.01 -16.42 3.73
CA MET A 613 -21.45 -16.35 4.00
C MET A 613 -21.70 -16.19 5.50
N CYS A 614 -22.69 -15.39 5.88
CA CYS A 614 -23.12 -15.35 7.27
C CYS A 614 -24.03 -16.54 7.61
N PRO A 615 -23.88 -17.13 8.81
CA PRO A 615 -24.81 -18.11 9.36
C PRO A 615 -26.16 -17.45 9.70
N ALA A 616 -27.09 -18.22 10.28
CA ALA A 616 -28.33 -17.64 10.79
C ALA A 616 -28.03 -16.48 11.78
N PRO A 617 -28.68 -15.32 11.64
CA PRO A 617 -28.44 -14.16 12.48
C PRO A 617 -28.73 -14.43 13.96
N PRO A 618 -27.98 -13.77 14.87
CA PRO A 618 -28.11 -14.00 16.30
C PRO A 618 -29.49 -13.57 16.83
N LEU A 619 -29.89 -14.20 17.95
CA LEU A 619 -31.10 -13.84 18.66
C LEU A 619 -30.90 -12.49 19.37
N VAL A 620 -31.67 -11.47 18.98
CA VAL A 620 -31.62 -10.16 19.63
C VAL A 620 -32.61 -10.09 20.80
N PRO A 621 -32.16 -9.78 22.03
CA PRO A 621 -33.03 -9.63 23.18
C PRO A 621 -34.14 -8.59 22.95
N SER A 622 -35.34 -8.88 23.43
CA SER A 622 -36.51 -7.99 23.30
C SER A 622 -36.89 -7.61 21.86
N ALA A 623 -36.49 -8.43 20.87
CA ALA A 623 -36.86 -8.26 19.46
C ALA A 623 -37.30 -9.59 18.83
N ASP A 624 -38.15 -9.51 17.81
CA ASP A 624 -38.64 -10.64 17.03
C ASP A 624 -38.14 -10.53 15.57
N LEU A 625 -37.48 -11.57 15.08
CA LEU A 625 -37.04 -11.67 13.68
C LEU A 625 -38.26 -11.73 12.75
N GLN A 626 -38.37 -10.76 11.83
CA GLN A 626 -39.50 -10.64 10.91
C GLN A 626 -39.23 -11.33 9.56
N THR A 627 -37.98 -11.39 9.14
CA THR A 627 -37.61 -11.92 7.82
C THR A 627 -37.51 -13.44 7.88
N ALA A 628 -38.42 -14.16 7.21
CA ALA A 628 -38.46 -15.63 7.26
C ALA A 628 -37.21 -16.31 6.67
N ARG A 629 -36.70 -15.82 5.52
CA ARG A 629 -35.45 -16.32 4.89
C ARG A 629 -34.24 -16.25 5.84
N CYS A 630 -34.25 -15.31 6.78
CA CYS A 630 -33.19 -15.16 7.78
C CYS A 630 -33.18 -16.24 8.86
N ARG A 631 -33.99 -17.29 8.73
CA ARG A 631 -33.91 -18.49 9.56
C ARG A 631 -33.02 -19.57 8.93
N GLU A 632 -32.60 -19.37 7.68
CA GLU A 632 -31.69 -20.26 6.97
C GLU A 632 -30.23 -19.98 7.36
N GLU A 633 -29.35 -20.95 7.15
CA GLU A 633 -27.93 -20.91 7.55
C GLU A 633 -27.00 -20.26 6.51
N LYS A 634 -27.52 -19.77 5.38
CA LYS A 634 -26.71 -19.34 4.23
C LYS A 634 -27.09 -17.95 3.72
N HIS A 635 -26.43 -16.92 4.22
CA HIS A 635 -26.65 -15.53 3.79
C HIS A 635 -25.42 -14.96 3.10
N LYS A 636 -25.60 -14.36 1.92
CA LYS A 636 -24.51 -13.66 1.24
C LYS A 636 -24.10 -12.39 2.01
N VAL A 637 -22.83 -12.02 1.94
CA VAL A 637 -22.32 -10.73 2.40
C VAL A 637 -23.19 -9.59 1.84
N GLY A 638 -23.56 -8.64 2.70
CA GLY A 638 -24.51 -7.57 2.37
C GLY A 638 -25.99 -7.93 2.50
N SER A 639 -26.34 -9.17 2.86
CA SER A 639 -27.74 -9.53 3.16
C SER A 639 -28.26 -8.80 4.40
N PHE A 640 -29.55 -8.45 4.39
CA PHE A 640 -30.21 -7.75 5.50
C PHE A 640 -31.33 -8.59 6.13
N CYS A 641 -31.33 -8.62 7.46
CA CYS A 641 -32.35 -9.26 8.27
C CYS A 641 -33.08 -8.23 9.13
N LYS A 642 -34.42 -8.24 9.07
CA LYS A 642 -35.26 -7.25 9.75
C LYS A 642 -35.76 -7.78 11.08
N TYR A 643 -35.58 -6.99 12.12
CA TYR A 643 -36.08 -7.25 13.46
C TYR A 643 -37.14 -6.22 13.85
N LYS A 644 -38.05 -6.64 14.74
CA LYS A 644 -39.07 -5.78 15.34
C LYS A 644 -39.02 -5.88 16.86
N CYS A 645 -38.78 -4.77 17.55
CA CYS A 645 -38.79 -4.72 19.00
C CYS A 645 -40.17 -5.13 19.55
N LYS A 646 -40.13 -5.95 20.60
CA LYS A 646 -41.29 -6.38 21.38
C LYS A 646 -42.04 -5.16 21.95
N PRO A 647 -43.34 -5.29 22.28
CA PRO A 647 -44.10 -4.20 22.88
C PRO A 647 -43.42 -3.66 24.15
N GLY A 648 -43.33 -2.33 24.29
CA GLY A 648 -42.63 -1.69 25.40
C GLY A 648 -41.14 -1.46 25.16
N TYR A 649 -40.61 -1.81 23.99
CA TYR A 649 -39.21 -1.56 23.58
C TYR A 649 -39.13 -0.84 22.23
N HIS A 650 -38.07 -0.06 22.03
CA HIS A 650 -37.79 0.69 20.80
C HIS A 650 -36.31 0.67 20.42
N VAL A 651 -36.00 1.08 19.18
CA VAL A 651 -34.62 1.16 18.68
C VAL A 651 -33.88 2.32 19.37
N PRO A 652 -32.62 2.14 19.80
CA PRO A 652 -31.77 3.22 20.32
C PRO A 652 -31.71 4.43 19.37
N GLY A 653 -31.61 5.65 19.91
CA GLY A 653 -31.53 6.88 19.11
C GLY A 653 -32.84 7.32 18.43
N SER A 654 -33.95 6.61 18.64
CA SER A 654 -35.25 6.99 18.06
C SER A 654 -35.92 8.15 18.83
N SER A 655 -36.43 9.14 18.09
CA SER A 655 -37.17 10.28 18.65
C SER A 655 -38.41 9.85 19.46
N ARG A 656 -38.69 10.55 20.57
CA ARG A 656 -39.89 10.34 21.43
C ARG A 656 -41.21 10.45 20.66
N LYS A 657 -41.28 11.28 19.61
CA LYS A 657 -42.48 11.48 18.78
C LYS A 657 -42.71 10.36 17.76
N ALA A 658 -41.66 9.63 17.37
CA ALA A 658 -41.72 8.58 16.37
C ALA A 658 -40.79 7.42 16.77
N ARG A 659 -41.17 6.67 17.80
CA ARG A 659 -40.43 5.50 18.28
C ARG A 659 -40.39 4.42 17.21
N LYS A 660 -39.28 4.34 16.46
CA LYS A 660 -39.00 3.26 15.52
C LYS A 660 -38.90 1.96 16.32
N ARG A 661 -39.69 0.99 15.89
CA ARG A 661 -39.76 -0.35 16.50
C ARG A 661 -39.17 -1.43 15.60
N ALA A 662 -38.64 -1.08 14.43
CA ALA A 662 -38.01 -2.02 13.53
C ALA A 662 -36.65 -1.50 13.10
N PHE A 663 -35.68 -2.40 13.04
CA PHE A 663 -34.32 -2.16 12.59
C PHE A 663 -33.88 -3.31 11.69
N LYS A 664 -32.78 -3.12 10.97
CA LYS A 664 -32.16 -4.12 10.11
C LYS A 664 -30.73 -4.34 10.58
N ILE A 665 -30.29 -5.58 10.61
CA ILE A 665 -28.87 -5.95 10.73
C ILE A 665 -28.37 -6.41 9.37
N GLN A 666 -27.08 -6.22 9.11
CA GLN A 666 -26.44 -6.54 7.84
C GLN A 666 -25.33 -7.57 8.06
N CYS A 667 -25.18 -8.50 7.12
CA CYS A 667 -24.04 -9.40 7.03
C CYS A 667 -22.80 -8.61 6.56
N GLY A 668 -21.80 -8.50 7.44
CA GLY A 668 -20.53 -7.81 7.25
C GLY A 668 -19.60 -8.51 6.26
N GLN A 669 -18.52 -7.81 5.90
CA GLN A 669 -17.53 -8.28 4.92
C GLN A 669 -16.71 -9.48 5.41
N ASP A 670 -16.62 -9.65 6.72
CA ASP A 670 -15.98 -10.74 7.45
C ASP A 670 -16.89 -11.98 7.64
N GLY A 671 -18.14 -11.92 7.16
CA GLY A 671 -19.13 -12.99 7.36
C GLY A 671 -19.76 -12.99 8.74
N THR A 672 -19.72 -11.89 9.49
CA THR A 672 -20.42 -11.73 10.78
C THR A 672 -21.60 -10.74 10.69
N TRP A 673 -22.57 -10.84 11.60
CA TRP A 673 -23.73 -9.94 11.62
C TRP A 673 -23.46 -8.70 12.46
N LEU A 674 -23.75 -7.52 11.92
CA LEU A 674 -23.70 -6.27 12.68
C LEU A 674 -24.67 -6.29 13.88
N GLU A 675 -24.24 -5.74 15.01
CA GLU A 675 -25.02 -5.73 16.25
C GLU A 675 -26.29 -4.88 16.15
N GLY A 676 -27.34 -5.33 16.83
CA GLY A 676 -28.59 -4.58 16.96
C GLY A 676 -29.23 -4.78 18.33
N ALA A 677 -29.82 -3.73 18.88
CA ALA A 677 -30.41 -3.73 20.23
C ALA A 677 -31.77 -3.05 20.29
N CYS A 678 -32.58 -3.41 21.29
CA CYS A 678 -33.84 -2.76 21.64
C CYS A 678 -33.78 -2.27 23.09
N THR A 679 -34.17 -1.01 23.33
CA THR A 679 -34.18 -0.36 24.65
C THR A 679 -35.60 -0.20 25.18
N PRO A 680 -35.83 -0.30 26.50
CA PRO A 680 -37.17 -0.18 27.08
C PRO A 680 -37.71 1.23 26.97
N VAL A 681 -39.02 1.35 26.76
CA VAL A 681 -39.75 2.62 26.83
C VAL A 681 -39.69 3.18 28.26
N THR A 682 -39.36 4.45 28.40
CA THR A 682 -39.41 5.17 29.68
C THR A 682 -40.54 6.20 29.71
N CYS A 683 -41.22 6.32 30.86
CA CYS A 683 -42.17 7.38 31.17
C CYS A 683 -41.48 8.60 31.78
N GLU A 684 -42.10 9.78 31.69
CA GLU A 684 -41.58 11.00 32.32
C GLU A 684 -41.67 10.91 33.84
N PRO A 685 -40.75 11.49 34.64
CA PRO A 685 -40.87 11.47 36.09
C PRO A 685 -42.19 12.10 36.58
N PRO A 686 -42.82 11.58 37.66
CA PRO A 686 -43.99 12.22 38.26
C PRO A 686 -43.73 13.69 38.66
N PRO A 687 -44.76 14.56 38.69
CA PRO A 687 -44.59 15.98 38.97
C PRO A 687 -43.79 16.26 40.25
N SER A 688 -42.88 17.23 40.19
CA SER A 688 -41.92 17.57 41.26
C SER A 688 -42.56 17.85 42.62
N LYS A 689 -43.83 18.30 42.67
CA LYS A 689 -44.58 18.50 43.91
C LYS A 689 -44.74 17.23 44.77
N PHE A 690 -44.61 16.04 44.17
CA PHE A 690 -44.67 14.74 44.86
C PHE A 690 -43.30 14.12 45.11
N TYR A 691 -42.21 14.83 44.82
CA TYR A 691 -40.86 14.33 45.04
C TYR A 691 -40.65 13.92 46.51
N GLY A 692 -40.02 12.76 46.74
CA GLY A 692 -39.83 12.17 48.07
C GLY A 692 -40.99 11.31 48.58
N LEU A 693 -42.20 11.48 48.02
CA LEU A 693 -43.39 10.77 48.50
C LEU A 693 -43.72 9.48 47.73
N TYR A 694 -43.15 9.27 46.54
CA TYR A 694 -43.41 8.08 45.73
C TYR A 694 -42.20 7.14 45.64
N HIS A 695 -42.48 5.84 45.54
CA HIS A 695 -41.50 4.79 45.33
C HIS A 695 -41.87 3.96 44.09
N CYS A 696 -40.93 3.77 43.18
CA CYS A 696 -41.14 3.03 41.92
C CYS A 696 -40.33 1.73 41.89
N THR A 697 -40.90 0.66 41.32
CA THR A 697 -40.25 -0.67 41.29
C THR A 697 -39.03 -0.73 40.37
N ASN A 698 -39.11 -0.21 39.14
CA ASN A 698 -38.06 -0.25 38.12
C ASN A 698 -37.77 1.15 37.54
N GLY A 699 -37.56 2.14 38.43
CA GLY A 699 -37.42 3.54 38.03
C GLY A 699 -38.63 4.01 37.24
N PHE A 700 -38.43 4.49 36.01
CA PHE A 700 -39.51 4.94 35.11
C PHE A 700 -39.64 4.11 33.83
N GLN A 701 -39.11 2.88 33.82
CA GLN A 701 -39.16 2.00 32.66
C GLN A 701 -40.56 1.40 32.45
N PHE A 702 -40.79 0.84 31.26
CA PHE A 702 -42.03 0.14 30.92
C PHE A 702 -42.38 -0.92 31.98
N ASN A 703 -43.67 -0.98 32.36
CA ASN A 703 -44.19 -1.79 33.47
C ASN A 703 -43.68 -1.40 34.88
N SER A 704 -42.96 -0.28 35.05
CA SER A 704 -42.67 0.23 36.38
C SER A 704 -43.95 0.67 37.08
N GLU A 705 -44.06 0.31 38.35
CA GLU A 705 -45.18 0.65 39.23
C GLU A 705 -44.68 1.64 40.28
N CYS A 706 -45.24 2.85 40.27
CA CYS A 706 -44.93 3.91 41.23
C CYS A 706 -46.07 4.09 42.22
N ARG A 707 -45.77 4.01 43.52
CA ARG A 707 -46.73 4.17 44.62
C ARG A 707 -46.41 5.40 45.44
N ILE A 708 -47.40 6.25 45.75
CA ILE A 708 -47.25 7.38 46.67
C ILE A 708 -47.66 6.98 48.09
N LYS A 709 -46.87 7.39 49.09
CA LYS A 709 -47.20 7.21 50.51
C LYS A 709 -48.09 8.38 50.98
N CYS A 710 -49.36 8.10 51.23
CA CYS A 710 -50.23 8.97 52.02
C CYS A 710 -50.36 8.36 53.41
N GLU A 711 -49.99 9.10 54.47
CA GLU A 711 -50.42 8.77 55.83
C GLU A 711 -51.90 9.11 55.95
N GLU A 712 -52.76 8.17 55.54
CA GLU A 712 -54.16 8.19 55.94
C GLU A 712 -54.32 7.18 57.07
N ASP A 713 -54.62 7.70 58.26
CA ASP A 713 -55.25 6.91 59.32
C ASP A 713 -56.43 6.17 58.71
N GLY A 714 -56.50 4.87 59.03
CA GLY A 714 -57.32 3.91 58.33
C GLY A 714 -58.74 4.37 58.08
N THR A 715 -59.28 3.92 56.95
CA THR A 715 -60.70 3.93 56.58
C THR A 715 -61.28 5.27 56.11
N GLN A 716 -60.95 5.67 54.87
CA GLN A 716 -61.95 6.05 53.86
C GLN A 716 -61.29 6.23 52.50
N ALA A 717 -61.78 5.51 51.49
CA ALA A 717 -61.30 5.55 50.11
C ALA A 717 -61.51 6.95 49.49
N GLY A 718 -60.53 7.84 49.68
CA GLY A 718 -60.36 9.05 48.91
C GLY A 718 -60.02 8.69 47.46
N ARG A 719 -60.71 9.35 46.53
CA ARG A 719 -60.85 9.05 45.10
C ARG A 719 -59.59 9.29 44.25
N GLY A 720 -58.39 8.99 44.75
CA GLY A 720 -57.12 9.19 44.06
C GLY A 720 -56.34 7.89 43.85
N ASN A 721 -55.78 7.69 42.66
CA ASN A 721 -54.93 6.54 42.39
C ASN A 721 -53.58 6.71 43.09
N ASN A 722 -53.36 5.98 44.18
CA ASN A 722 -52.07 5.96 44.89
C ASN A 722 -50.99 5.17 44.13
N VAL A 723 -51.35 4.53 43.01
CA VAL A 723 -50.47 3.71 42.18
C VAL A 723 -50.61 4.09 40.72
N ILE A 724 -49.49 4.32 40.03
CA ILE A 724 -49.44 4.56 38.59
C ILE A 724 -48.48 3.57 37.92
N HIS A 725 -48.80 3.17 36.68
CA HIS A 725 -48.02 2.20 35.89
C HIS A 725 -47.52 2.83 34.59
N CYS A 726 -46.27 2.58 34.22
CA CYS A 726 -45.71 3.09 32.97
C CYS A 726 -46.17 2.24 31.77
N ARG A 727 -46.95 2.84 30.86
CA ARG A 727 -47.53 2.17 29.69
C ARG A 727 -46.56 2.11 28.51
N LYS A 728 -46.89 1.27 27.53
CA LYS A 728 -46.10 1.01 26.31
C LYS A 728 -45.92 2.23 25.39
N ASP A 729 -46.79 3.23 25.52
CA ASP A 729 -46.73 4.51 24.81
C ASP A 729 -45.80 5.52 25.51
N GLY A 730 -45.30 5.20 26.71
CA GLY A 730 -44.48 6.10 27.53
C GLY A 730 -45.29 7.07 28.39
N THR A 731 -46.59 6.82 28.58
CA THR A 731 -47.44 7.61 29.47
C THR A 731 -47.78 6.85 30.76
N TRP A 732 -48.05 7.55 31.86
CA TRP A 732 -48.49 6.94 33.12
C TRP A 732 -49.97 6.58 33.10
N SER A 733 -50.32 5.46 33.74
CA SER A 733 -51.70 4.98 33.85
C SER A 733 -52.68 6.01 34.42
N GLY A 734 -52.18 6.90 35.28
CA GLY A 734 -52.88 8.04 35.85
C GLY A 734 -51.89 9.06 36.40
N SER A 735 -52.36 9.95 37.26
CA SER A 735 -51.56 10.97 37.95
C SER A 735 -51.80 10.90 39.47
N PHE A 736 -50.80 11.30 40.25
CA PHE A 736 -50.95 11.42 41.71
C PHE A 736 -51.79 12.66 42.08
N HIS A 737 -52.49 12.55 43.21
CA HIS A 737 -53.24 13.64 43.82
C HIS A 737 -52.65 13.99 45.20
N LEU A 738 -52.86 15.22 45.66
CA LEU A 738 -52.45 15.65 47.00
C LEU A 738 -53.32 14.97 48.06
N CYS A 739 -52.70 14.33 49.05
CA CYS A 739 -53.41 13.67 50.15
C CYS A 739 -54.14 14.72 51.02
N ARG A 740 -55.26 14.36 51.65
CA ARG A 740 -56.18 15.32 52.30
C ARG A 740 -55.56 16.13 53.46
N GLY A 741 -54.52 15.60 54.10
CA GLY A 741 -53.78 16.24 55.20
C GLY A 741 -52.59 17.12 54.77
N MET A 742 -52.25 17.17 53.48
CA MET A 742 -51.10 17.94 52.98
C MET A 742 -51.53 19.38 52.67
N GLN A 743 -51.48 20.24 53.69
CA GLN A 743 -51.72 21.68 53.58
C GLN A 743 -50.61 22.47 54.26
N GLY A 744 -50.20 23.58 53.66
CA GLY A 744 -49.17 24.45 54.21
C GLY A 744 -48.45 25.26 53.13
N HIS A 745 -47.44 26.00 53.57
CA HIS A 745 -46.55 26.77 52.72
C HIS A 745 -45.10 26.39 53.05
N CYS A 746 -44.24 26.35 52.04
CA CYS A 746 -42.82 26.22 52.26
C CYS A 746 -42.27 27.48 52.92
N SER A 747 -41.36 27.31 53.87
CA SER A 747 -40.65 28.42 54.51
C SER A 747 -39.72 29.11 53.51
N LEU A 748 -39.52 30.42 53.67
CA LEU A 748 -38.55 31.16 52.87
C LEU A 748 -37.14 30.61 53.17
N PRO A 749 -36.34 30.21 52.17
CA PRO A 749 -35.01 29.67 52.42
C PRO A 749 -34.14 30.71 53.13
N SER A 750 -33.67 30.40 54.35
CA SER A 750 -32.90 31.32 55.20
C SER A 750 -31.43 31.46 54.81
N GLN A 751 -30.91 30.56 53.96
CA GLN A 751 -29.57 30.62 53.37
C GLN A 751 -29.65 30.25 51.89
N LEU A 752 -29.54 31.26 51.03
CA LEU A 752 -29.35 31.10 49.59
C LEU A 752 -27.85 31.24 49.31
N SER A 753 -27.25 30.21 48.71
CA SER A 753 -25.83 30.20 48.34
C SER A 753 -25.53 31.36 47.38
N GLY A 754 -24.55 32.21 47.69
CA GLY A 754 -23.94 33.14 46.73
C GLY A 754 -24.88 34.15 46.03
N GLY A 755 -25.81 34.80 46.72
CA GLY A 755 -26.57 35.94 46.17
C GLY A 755 -27.72 35.60 45.20
N LEU A 756 -28.13 34.33 45.13
CA LEU A 756 -29.31 33.85 44.39
C LEU A 756 -30.59 34.60 44.80
N LYS A 757 -31.43 34.96 43.82
CA LYS A 757 -32.75 35.56 44.05
C LYS A 757 -33.86 34.61 43.58
N LEU A 758 -34.83 34.36 44.45
CA LEU A 758 -36.04 33.59 44.12
C LEU A 758 -37.18 34.55 43.81
N GLN A 759 -37.77 34.41 42.63
CA GLN A 759 -38.98 35.14 42.24
C GLN A 759 -40.17 34.18 42.22
N CYS A 760 -41.07 34.34 43.18
CA CYS A 760 -42.22 33.45 43.39
C CYS A 760 -43.53 34.22 43.09
N PRO A 761 -43.99 34.27 41.83
CA PRO A 761 -45.22 34.99 41.48
C PRO A 761 -46.47 34.38 42.15
N ASP A 762 -46.49 33.05 42.33
CA ASP A 762 -47.64 32.30 42.85
C ASP A 762 -47.57 32.03 44.38
N GLY A 763 -46.64 32.69 45.08
CA GLY A 763 -46.41 32.50 46.52
C GLY A 763 -45.65 31.23 46.87
N TYR A 764 -45.93 30.65 48.04
CA TYR A 764 -45.15 29.55 48.63
C TYR A 764 -45.98 28.29 48.96
N SER A 765 -47.19 28.17 48.40
CA SER A 765 -48.06 27.02 48.61
C SER A 765 -47.49 25.74 47.96
N ILE A 766 -47.99 24.57 48.36
CA ILE A 766 -47.57 23.28 47.76
C ILE A 766 -47.82 23.31 46.25
N GLY A 767 -46.78 23.05 45.47
CA GLY A 767 -46.79 23.10 44.01
C GLY A 767 -46.50 24.48 43.41
N ALA A 768 -46.32 25.53 44.23
CA ALA A 768 -45.87 26.83 43.74
C ALA A 768 -44.45 26.71 43.15
N GLU A 769 -44.27 27.31 41.98
CA GLU A 769 -42.98 27.36 41.28
C GLU A 769 -42.34 28.74 41.46
N CYS A 770 -41.10 28.75 41.94
CA CYS A 770 -40.30 29.97 42.05
C CYS A 770 -39.17 29.94 41.03
N THR A 771 -39.10 30.96 40.20
CA THR A 771 -38.00 31.14 39.25
C THR A 771 -36.74 31.54 39.98
N ILE A 772 -35.62 30.94 39.58
CA ILE A 772 -34.31 31.22 40.15
C ILE A 772 -33.60 32.24 39.26
N LEU A 773 -33.11 33.32 39.86
CA LEU A 773 -32.36 34.37 39.19
C LEU A 773 -30.94 34.43 39.76
N CYS A 774 -29.96 34.31 38.87
CA CYS A 774 -28.57 34.56 39.18
C CYS A 774 -28.28 36.07 39.19
N PRO A 775 -27.46 36.58 40.13
CA PRO A 775 -27.17 38.00 40.25
C PRO A 775 -26.35 38.56 39.08
N ASP A 776 -25.44 37.75 38.49
CA ASP A 776 -24.57 38.17 37.40
C ASP A 776 -25.13 37.73 36.03
N HIS A 777 -25.35 38.65 35.10
CA HIS A 777 -25.72 38.34 33.72
C HIS A 777 -24.44 38.17 32.88
N PRO A 778 -24.21 37.07 32.13
CA PRO A 778 -25.12 35.98 31.75
C PRO A 778 -24.85 34.65 32.50
N SER A 779 -25.19 34.55 33.79
CA SER A 779 -25.04 33.30 34.57
C SER A 779 -26.33 32.48 34.63
N GLU A 780 -26.20 31.16 34.68
CA GLU A 780 -27.30 30.21 34.73
C GLU A 780 -27.30 29.35 36.01
N PRO A 781 -28.48 29.07 36.59
CA PRO A 781 -28.63 28.22 37.77
C PRO A 781 -28.52 26.72 37.44
N ILE A 782 -27.68 26.02 38.19
CA ILE A 782 -27.43 24.57 38.10
C ILE A 782 -27.57 23.88 39.46
N LEU A 783 -27.76 22.56 39.44
CA LEU A 783 -27.84 21.72 40.65
C LEU A 783 -26.55 20.94 40.88
N LEU A 784 -25.97 21.07 42.07
CA LEU A 784 -24.84 20.25 42.55
C LEU A 784 -25.25 19.33 43.69
N ARG A 785 -24.43 18.33 44.02
CA ARG A 785 -24.65 17.49 45.21
C ARG A 785 -24.21 18.22 46.47
N ALA A 786 -24.69 17.77 47.63
CA ALA A 786 -24.45 18.44 48.92
C ALA A 786 -22.98 18.61 49.33
N ASN A 787 -22.07 17.82 48.74
CA ASN A 787 -20.63 17.85 49.03
C ASN A 787 -19.79 18.45 47.89
N GLU A 788 -20.42 18.94 46.82
CA GLU A 788 -19.74 19.48 45.64
C GLU A 788 -19.81 21.02 45.65
N THR A 789 -18.72 21.67 45.28
CA THR A 789 -18.61 23.12 45.14
C THR A 789 -18.44 23.51 43.67
N LEU A 790 -18.55 24.80 43.37
CA LEU A 790 -18.35 25.30 42.00
C LEU A 790 -16.95 25.00 41.43
N GLN A 791 -15.94 24.81 42.29
CA GLN A 791 -14.58 24.45 41.89
C GLN A 791 -14.44 22.98 41.49
N ASP A 792 -15.40 22.13 41.89
CA ASP A 792 -15.40 20.70 41.59
C ASP A 792 -16.04 20.40 40.23
N ILE A 793 -16.64 21.41 39.57
CA ILE A 793 -17.27 21.24 38.26
C ILE A 793 -16.17 21.17 37.19
N GLN A 794 -15.93 19.95 36.73
CA GLN A 794 -14.99 19.66 35.67
C GLN A 794 -15.63 19.85 34.29
N HIS A 795 -14.80 20.04 33.26
CA HIS A 795 -15.26 20.34 31.90
C HIS A 795 -16.11 19.21 31.28
N TRP A 796 -15.97 17.96 31.71
CA TRP A 796 -16.79 16.83 31.26
C TRP A 796 -18.12 16.68 32.01
N MET A 797 -18.32 17.42 33.10
CA MET A 797 -19.53 17.35 33.89
C MET A 797 -20.63 18.20 33.25
N ASN A 798 -21.80 17.62 33.03
CA ASN A 798 -22.98 18.34 32.57
C ASN A 798 -24.01 18.46 33.71
N PRO A 799 -23.85 19.45 34.61
CA PRO A 799 -24.75 19.61 35.75
C PRO A 799 -26.16 19.98 35.26
N PRO A 800 -27.23 19.44 35.88
CA PRO A 800 -28.59 19.74 35.49
C PRO A 800 -28.91 21.23 35.65
N ARG A 801 -29.43 21.87 34.59
CA ARG A 801 -29.96 23.24 34.62
C ARG A 801 -31.25 23.27 35.43
N VAL A 802 -31.38 24.20 36.37
CA VAL A 802 -32.57 24.34 37.23
C VAL A 802 -33.14 25.73 37.08
N LYS A 803 -34.23 25.86 36.32
CA LYS A 803 -34.91 27.16 36.15
C LYS A 803 -35.81 27.52 37.35
N ASN A 804 -36.48 26.51 37.92
CA ASN A 804 -37.49 26.70 38.95
C ASN A 804 -37.23 25.75 40.14
N VAL A 805 -37.55 26.21 41.35
CA VAL A 805 -37.77 25.34 42.51
C VAL A 805 -39.27 25.21 42.78
N VAL A 806 -39.69 24.04 43.23
CA VAL A 806 -41.09 23.73 43.52
C VAL A 806 -41.25 23.41 44.99
N CYS A 807 -42.27 23.98 45.63
CA CYS A 807 -42.64 23.59 46.99
C CYS A 807 -43.30 22.19 46.95
N THR A 808 -42.65 21.20 47.57
CA THR A 808 -43.15 19.82 47.63
C THR A 808 -44.23 19.66 48.70
N ALA A 809 -44.98 18.57 48.62
CA ALA A 809 -45.99 18.23 49.63
C ALA A 809 -45.41 17.86 51.00
N GLU A 810 -44.09 17.67 51.13
CA GLU A 810 -43.39 17.61 52.44
C GLU A 810 -43.06 19.00 53.01
N LEU A 811 -43.55 20.09 52.40
CA LEU A 811 -43.25 21.49 52.75
C LEU A 811 -41.77 21.84 52.64
N LYS A 812 -41.06 21.17 51.73
CA LYS A 812 -39.65 21.44 51.38
C LYS A 812 -39.54 21.89 49.93
N TRP A 813 -38.58 22.75 49.64
CA TRP A 813 -38.24 23.13 48.27
C TRP A 813 -37.48 22.01 47.55
N TYR A 814 -37.90 21.69 46.33
CA TYR A 814 -37.21 20.75 45.45
C TYR A 814 -36.91 21.37 44.08
N PRO A 815 -35.66 21.25 43.58
CA PRO A 815 -34.47 20.82 44.33
C PRO A 815 -34.16 21.78 45.49
N HIS A 816 -33.42 21.30 46.49
CA HIS A 816 -33.15 22.09 47.70
C HIS A 816 -32.33 23.34 47.35
N PRO A 817 -32.75 24.57 47.73
CA PRO A 817 -32.11 25.82 47.30
C PRO A 817 -30.63 25.94 47.65
N ALA A 818 -30.19 25.34 48.77
CA ALA A 818 -28.78 25.33 49.16
C ALA A 818 -27.86 24.55 48.19
N LEU A 819 -28.42 23.65 47.38
CA LEU A 819 -27.70 22.84 46.39
C LEU A 819 -27.60 23.51 45.01
N ILE A 820 -28.20 24.70 44.88
CA ILE A 820 -28.28 25.42 43.62
C ILE A 820 -27.15 26.44 43.60
N HIS A 821 -26.43 26.48 42.49
CA HIS A 821 -25.31 27.37 42.27
C HIS A 821 -25.42 28.05 40.91
N CYS A 822 -24.86 29.25 40.78
CA CYS A 822 -24.77 29.95 39.50
C CYS A 822 -23.44 29.67 38.83
N ILE A 823 -23.49 29.33 37.55
CA ILE A 823 -22.30 29.24 36.69
C ILE A 823 -22.43 30.20 35.52
N LYS A 824 -21.30 30.61 34.94
CA LYS A 824 -21.31 31.38 33.69
C LYS A 824 -22.06 30.57 32.61
N GLY A 825 -23.03 31.21 31.96
CA GLY A 825 -23.78 30.64 30.84
C GLY A 825 -22.90 30.38 29.62
N CYS A 826 -23.49 29.80 28.59
CA CYS A 826 -22.80 29.58 27.31
C CYS A 826 -22.85 30.87 26.48
N GLU A 827 -21.77 31.20 25.80
CA GLU A 827 -21.70 32.32 24.87
C GLU A 827 -22.43 31.94 23.55
N PRO A 828 -22.96 32.91 22.78
CA PRO A 828 -23.89 32.64 21.67
C PRO A 828 -23.26 31.99 20.42
N PHE A 829 -21.94 31.78 20.40
CA PHE A 829 -21.16 31.38 19.21
C PHE A 829 -20.94 29.87 19.05
N MET A 830 -21.60 29.03 19.84
CA MET A 830 -21.47 27.56 19.72
C MET A 830 -21.83 27.06 18.31
N GLY A 831 -20.95 26.25 17.69
CA GLY A 831 -21.19 25.63 16.39
C GLY A 831 -20.89 26.53 15.18
N ASP A 832 -20.07 27.57 15.35
CA ASP A 832 -19.69 28.54 14.33
C ASP A 832 -18.39 28.19 13.56
N ASN A 833 -17.84 27.00 13.81
CA ASN A 833 -16.58 26.44 13.30
C ASN A 833 -15.30 27.03 13.94
N TYR A 834 -15.43 27.82 14.99
CA TYR A 834 -14.31 28.21 15.84
C TYR A 834 -14.44 27.49 17.19
N CYS A 835 -13.32 27.10 17.76
CA CYS A 835 -13.28 26.49 19.08
C CYS A 835 -13.10 27.58 20.14
N ASP A 836 -14.17 27.91 20.84
CA ASP A 836 -14.23 28.81 21.98
C ASP A 836 -13.94 28.05 23.28
N GLY A 837 -12.79 28.32 23.91
CA GLY A 837 -12.42 27.67 25.18
C GLY A 837 -13.43 27.87 26.31
N ASN A 838 -14.17 28.99 26.30
CA ASN A 838 -15.24 29.27 27.26
C ASN A 838 -16.47 28.38 27.09
N ASN A 839 -16.76 27.92 25.87
CA ASN A 839 -17.90 27.05 25.57
C ASN A 839 -17.49 25.57 25.48
N ASN A 840 -16.19 25.27 25.48
CA ASN A 840 -15.64 23.93 25.39
C ASN A 840 -15.76 23.13 26.71
N ARG A 841 -17.00 22.90 27.12
CA ARG A 841 -17.40 22.08 28.28
C ARG A 841 -18.73 21.39 28.01
N ALA A 842 -18.98 20.27 28.68
CA ALA A 842 -20.18 19.46 28.51
C ALA A 842 -21.48 20.24 28.74
N PHE A 843 -21.47 21.23 29.64
CA PHE A 843 -22.61 22.12 29.88
C PHE A 843 -23.05 22.94 28.66
N CYS A 844 -22.11 23.22 27.75
CA CYS A 844 -22.31 23.96 26.50
C CYS A 844 -22.13 23.06 25.27
N ASN A 845 -22.27 21.74 25.45
CA ASN A 845 -22.10 20.73 24.38
C ASN A 845 -20.76 20.86 23.64
N TYR A 846 -19.67 21.14 24.35
CA TYR A 846 -18.32 21.22 23.78
C TYR A 846 -18.24 22.17 22.58
N ASP A 847 -18.79 23.37 22.78
CA ASP A 847 -18.87 24.41 21.76
C ASP A 847 -19.57 23.99 20.46
N GLY A 848 -20.58 23.14 20.57
CA GLY A 848 -21.28 22.60 19.39
C GLY A 848 -20.47 21.57 18.59
N GLY A 849 -19.33 21.13 19.12
CA GLY A 849 -18.44 20.15 18.50
C GLY A 849 -17.27 20.78 17.72
N ASP A 850 -17.06 22.09 17.80
CA ASP A 850 -16.05 22.78 16.99
C ASP A 850 -14.60 22.58 17.48
N CYS A 851 -14.44 22.10 18.72
CA CYS A 851 -13.16 21.85 19.36
C CYS A 851 -12.55 20.45 19.12
N CYS A 852 -13.22 19.57 18.38
CA CYS A 852 -12.70 18.25 18.03
C CYS A 852 -12.72 18.04 16.51
N ALA A 853 -11.66 17.48 15.95
CA ALA A 853 -11.49 17.31 14.51
C ALA A 853 -12.54 16.35 13.91
N SER A 854 -12.99 15.35 14.66
CA SER A 854 -14.00 14.40 14.19
C SER A 854 -15.44 14.92 14.26
N THR A 855 -15.70 15.94 15.08
CA THR A 855 -17.05 16.50 15.28
C THR A 855 -17.24 17.84 14.58
N VAL A 856 -16.17 18.62 14.38
CA VAL A 856 -16.23 19.88 13.64
C VAL A 856 -16.50 19.62 12.16
N LYS A 857 -17.43 20.38 11.57
CA LYS A 857 -17.89 20.14 10.19
C LYS A 857 -16.79 20.25 9.15
N THR A 858 -15.81 21.11 9.41
CA THR A 858 -14.65 21.37 8.53
C THR A 858 -13.55 20.33 8.65
N LYS A 859 -13.65 19.39 9.62
CA LYS A 859 -12.57 18.49 10.05
C LYS A 859 -11.28 19.17 10.54
N LYS A 860 -11.28 20.50 10.67
CA LYS A 860 -10.16 21.32 11.14
C LYS A 860 -10.64 22.19 12.30
N VAL A 861 -9.99 22.05 13.46
CA VAL A 861 -10.26 22.85 14.66
C VAL A 861 -9.55 24.19 14.51
N ILE A 862 -10.28 25.29 14.68
CA ILE A 862 -9.72 26.65 14.60
C ILE A 862 -9.95 27.33 15.96
N PRO A 863 -8.92 27.53 16.81
CA PRO A 863 -9.11 28.11 18.14
C PRO A 863 -9.52 29.60 18.10
N PHE A 864 -10.43 30.01 18.98
CA PHE A 864 -10.80 31.40 19.22
C PHE A 864 -10.73 31.78 20.72
N PRO A 865 -10.04 32.89 21.07
CA PRO A 865 -9.10 33.64 20.24
C PRO A 865 -7.96 32.74 19.73
N MET A 866 -7.24 33.13 18.69
CA MET A 866 -6.13 32.34 18.13
C MET A 866 -5.03 31.97 19.16
N SER A 867 -5.01 32.63 20.31
CA SER A 867 -4.14 32.32 21.45
C SER A 867 -4.72 31.27 22.41
N CYS A 868 -5.85 30.65 22.08
CA CYS A 868 -6.49 29.65 22.93
C CYS A 868 -5.74 28.32 22.88
N ASP A 869 -5.54 27.74 24.06
CA ASP A 869 -4.67 26.61 24.30
C ASP A 869 -5.33 25.28 23.85
N MET A 870 -4.85 24.68 22.76
CA MET A 870 -5.41 23.46 22.13
C MET A 870 -5.17 22.13 22.89
N GLN A 871 -4.50 22.15 24.05
CA GLN A 871 -4.49 21.07 25.06
C GLN A 871 -5.08 21.52 26.39
N GLY A 872 -5.20 22.83 26.61
CA GLY A 872 -5.94 23.42 27.70
C GLY A 872 -7.39 23.64 27.32
N ASP A 873 -7.78 24.91 27.24
CA ASP A 873 -9.19 25.30 27.14
C ASP A 873 -9.83 25.01 25.79
N CYS A 874 -9.07 24.98 24.70
CA CYS A 874 -9.51 24.64 23.35
C CYS A 874 -9.20 23.20 22.94
N ALA A 875 -8.86 22.32 23.88
CA ALA A 875 -8.60 20.91 23.60
C ALA A 875 -9.85 20.12 23.21
N CYS A 876 -9.69 19.04 22.46
CA CYS A 876 -10.81 18.15 22.17
C CYS A 876 -11.33 17.44 23.44
N ARG A 877 -12.40 17.99 24.03
CA ARG A 877 -12.99 17.53 25.29
C ARG A 877 -14.28 16.70 25.10
N ASP A 878 -14.78 16.58 23.87
CA ASP A 878 -16.03 15.85 23.58
C ASP A 878 -15.79 14.32 23.62
N PRO A 879 -16.34 13.59 24.61
CA PRO A 879 -16.13 12.15 24.77
C PRO A 879 -16.81 11.32 23.67
N SER A 880 -17.72 11.91 22.89
CA SER A 880 -18.36 11.26 21.74
C SER A 880 -17.56 11.40 20.44
N ALA A 881 -16.50 12.21 20.46
CA ALA A 881 -15.60 12.38 19.33
C ALA A 881 -14.79 11.08 19.08
N GLN A 882 -14.49 10.78 17.82
CA GLN A 882 -13.76 9.56 17.44
C GLN A 882 -12.35 9.49 18.06
N GLU A 883 -11.78 10.65 18.42
CA GLU A 883 -10.56 10.82 19.19
C GLU A 883 -10.63 10.09 20.54
N HIS A 884 -11.82 9.88 21.10
CA HIS A 884 -12.05 9.24 22.41
C HIS A 884 -12.58 7.79 22.32
N SER A 885 -13.10 7.33 21.16
CA SER A 885 -13.62 5.96 20.98
C SER A 885 -12.52 4.90 20.83
N ARG A 886 -11.31 5.34 20.49
CA ARG A 886 -10.08 4.56 20.56
C ARG A 886 -9.47 4.69 21.95
N ARG A 887 -10.00 3.95 22.92
CA ARG A 887 -9.45 3.95 24.29
C ARG A 887 -8.09 3.25 24.47
N GLU A 888 -7.36 2.99 23.39
CA GLU A 888 -5.93 2.67 23.43
C GLU A 888 -5.08 3.47 22.43
N LEU A 889 -5.64 4.47 21.76
CA LEU A 889 -4.88 5.26 20.79
C LEU A 889 -5.37 6.71 20.82
N ARG A 890 -4.45 7.62 21.18
CA ARG A 890 -4.45 9.08 20.99
C ARG A 890 -4.52 9.88 22.29
N ALA A 891 -3.34 10.10 22.85
CA ALA A 891 -2.95 11.47 23.18
C ALA A 891 -2.08 12.03 22.06
N PHE A 892 -2.71 12.34 20.91
CA PHE A 892 -2.13 13.23 19.91
C PHE A 892 -2.69 14.63 20.12
N SER A 893 -1.81 15.54 20.55
CA SER A 893 -1.51 16.81 19.87
C SER A 893 -1.33 17.97 20.85
N PHE A 894 -0.09 18.46 21.01
CA PHE A 894 0.14 19.88 20.77
C PHE A 894 1.08 19.96 19.58
N GLY A 895 0.51 20.50 18.51
CA GLY A 895 1.18 21.20 17.44
C GLY A 895 0.11 21.93 16.67
#